data_AF-A0A7S3NF71-F1
#
_entry.id   AF-A0A7S3NF71-F1
#
_cell.length_a   1.000
_cell.length_b   1.000
_cell.length_c   1.000
_cell.angle_alpha   90.00
_cell.angle_beta   90.00
_cell.angle_gamma   90.00
#
_symmetry.space_group_name_H-M   'P 1'
#
loop_
_entity.id
_entity.type
_entity.pdbx_description
1 polymer ?
#
loop_
_entity_poly.entity_id
_entity_poly.type
_entity_poly.pdbx_seq_one_letter_code
_entity_poly.pdbx_strand_id
1 'polypeptide(L)'
;MGKEYEDMRDEYCRVLWDQAESLRFHAHDHSKRLVTVRALVQIACHDDEILTETQAGEIRGVGESIEKTLSKEARHGIPTECGRYATAALAMLSVLYEKKISCIKKKEKDALVSMGELLSKGQSKLESFRKFLALDLILSSPGACTAWAQMQPLESKGFVKRRQRINMEGKLAFELTDDGLEHVKHLLKERIGTGRIQKIEAVRSWHWQNSPFYVIVDHREGGGESVKLGSLTRRLQKEQVPFRTAVLNTGDYLFVRASDNKCFDAIVERKTAVDLADSIRDGRWKRQYTNMVEALNGQQSNHNLDMSGLERIVYLIEGDLKRYVHTQCGCGCMGVGKCGNPTVEKLRQALNEKRKISKVHVVETNHPKATTCWIKSTLEEIARKNGTPLTPTKKRKTSDIQDEVKVQPATVMTPSKKKSATCSKVSYAQLKVAATAWNERDRTQLTKLTLPVLKELCISTGENVSGTKAQIVSRLLEEPEPALLVLRRRQGEYIPRDRTAGHAFLCALDIAHRQGSIGLTKDDLMTRAEELGVFAGESLYYEVGPLGYTGWAVAKDLLSKGAVPLCKRISSSRYALNPIAGVDANRKFISPGTDIAAALHYKAHLRKYCKCKSPPPQTLEATRQITLEDILKDHPSSSNDDKTSTIFFKSTPPTKTKRKQSKGLFDSDDDDDIIYENTASLLPSLPVDDDDVIIYEPTKAPPSPQSISNDSDDDILDLTSDVDSPNSKARRRPPRTSNRSCIDLTLDDSSDSD
;
A
#
# COMPACT_ATOMS: atom_id res chain seq x y z
N MET A 1 15.34 0.20 20.56
CA MET A 1 14.40 1.30 20.25
C MET A 1 14.08 1.19 18.76
N GLY A 2 12.83 0.89 18.41
CA GLY A 2 12.41 0.78 17.01
C GLY A 2 12.58 2.11 16.28
N LYS A 3 12.94 2.06 14.99
CA LYS A 3 12.78 3.21 14.10
C LYS A 3 11.29 3.53 14.07
N GLU A 4 10.91 4.76 14.41
CA GLU A 4 9.57 5.25 14.07
C GLU A 4 9.59 5.44 12.56
N TYR A 5 8.86 4.59 11.85
CA TYR A 5 8.69 4.73 10.42
C TYR A 5 7.57 5.75 10.19
N GLU A 6 7.76 6.63 9.20
CA GLU A 6 6.70 7.55 8.79
C GLU A 6 5.63 6.78 8.00
N ASP A 7 4.37 7.16 8.17
CA ASP A 7 3.27 6.62 7.38
C ASP A 7 3.38 7.07 5.91
N MET A 8 3.70 6.13 5.03
CA MET A 8 3.97 6.33 3.61
C MET A 8 2.70 6.39 2.74
N ARG A 9 1.51 6.21 3.33
CA ARG A 9 0.23 6.18 2.60
C ARG A 9 0.06 7.36 1.63
N ASP A 10 0.37 8.60 2.04
CA ASP A 10 0.18 9.78 1.18
C ASP A 10 1.14 9.80 -0.01
N GLU A 11 2.38 9.37 0.20
CA GLU A 11 3.37 9.25 -0.88
C GLU A 11 2.99 8.16 -1.87
N TYR A 12 2.60 6.98 -1.38
CA TYR A 12 2.07 5.90 -2.23
C TYR A 12 0.84 6.35 -3.00
N CYS A 13 -0.04 7.12 -2.38
CA CYS A 13 -1.20 7.70 -3.05
C CYS A 13 -0.82 8.62 -4.22
N ARG A 14 0.24 9.43 -4.10
CA ARG A 14 0.72 10.28 -5.20
C ARG A 14 1.29 9.45 -6.34
N VAL A 15 2.16 8.49 -6.04
CA VAL A 15 2.73 7.58 -7.04
C VAL A 15 1.63 6.88 -7.82
N LEU A 16 0.63 6.31 -7.13
CA LEU A 16 -0.49 5.65 -7.80
C LEU A 16 -1.39 6.61 -8.57
N TRP A 17 -1.50 7.86 -8.13
CA TRP A 17 -2.23 8.87 -8.89
C TRP A 17 -1.52 9.17 -10.21
N ASP A 18 -0.21 9.42 -10.17
CA ASP A 18 0.60 9.71 -11.35
C ASP A 18 0.57 8.54 -12.34
N GLN A 19 0.68 7.32 -11.83
CA GLN A 19 0.53 6.11 -12.63
C GLN A 19 -0.87 5.98 -13.23
N ALA A 20 -1.93 6.34 -12.50
CA ALA A 20 -3.29 6.28 -13.03
C ALA A 20 -3.56 7.38 -14.09
N GLU A 21 -2.92 8.55 -13.98
CA GLU A 21 -2.96 9.60 -15.01
C GLU A 21 -2.17 9.20 -16.27
N SER A 22 -1.01 8.57 -16.13
CA SER A 22 -0.22 8.12 -17.29
C SER A 22 -0.96 7.04 -18.09
N LEU A 23 -1.57 6.07 -17.40
CA LEU A 23 -2.37 5.00 -18.03
C LEU A 23 -3.67 5.52 -18.67
N ARG A 24 -4.09 6.76 -18.40
CA ARG A 24 -5.32 7.32 -19.00
C ARG A 24 -5.19 7.50 -20.51
N PHE A 25 -4.00 7.83 -21.00
CA PHE A 25 -3.79 8.19 -22.41
C PHE A 25 -3.77 6.99 -23.35
N HIS A 26 -3.75 5.76 -22.83
CA HIS A 26 -3.69 4.54 -23.61
C HIS A 26 -4.98 3.75 -23.46
N ALA A 27 -5.78 3.67 -24.53
CA ALA A 27 -7.08 2.99 -24.52
C ALA A 27 -6.98 1.52 -24.04
N HIS A 28 -5.90 0.81 -24.40
CA HIS A 28 -5.65 -0.57 -24.00
C HIS A 28 -5.26 -0.74 -22.52
N ASP A 29 -4.90 0.33 -21.82
CA ASP A 29 -4.50 0.30 -20.41
C ASP A 29 -5.64 0.61 -19.45
N HIS A 30 -6.89 0.70 -19.94
CA HIS A 30 -8.05 1.00 -19.11
C HIS A 30 -8.17 0.04 -17.90
N SER A 31 -7.99 -1.27 -18.11
CA SER A 31 -8.06 -2.25 -17.03
C SER A 31 -6.98 -2.04 -15.98
N LYS A 32 -5.73 -1.76 -16.41
CA LYS A 32 -4.62 -1.46 -15.50
C LYS A 32 -4.91 -0.20 -14.70
N ARG A 33 -5.42 0.85 -15.35
CA ARG A 33 -5.80 2.09 -14.69
C ARG A 33 -6.85 1.88 -13.61
N LEU A 34 -7.90 1.09 -13.87
CA LEU A 34 -8.91 0.78 -12.86
C LEU A 34 -8.33 0.03 -11.66
N VAL A 35 -7.40 -0.90 -11.89
CA VAL A 35 -6.70 -1.62 -10.82
C VAL A 35 -5.84 -0.65 -10.00
N THR A 36 -5.10 0.26 -10.65
CA THR A 36 -4.31 1.31 -9.97
C THR A 36 -5.20 2.25 -9.15
N VAL A 37 -6.33 2.72 -9.70
CA VAL A 37 -7.30 3.56 -8.98
C VAL A 37 -7.88 2.81 -7.77
N ARG A 38 -8.20 1.53 -7.90
CA ARG A 38 -8.68 0.72 -6.78
C ARG A 38 -7.62 0.61 -5.69
N ALA A 39 -6.38 0.29 -6.04
CA ALA A 39 -5.26 0.23 -5.10
C ALA A 39 -5.03 1.56 -4.39
N LEU A 40 -5.08 2.69 -5.13
CA LEU A 40 -5.01 4.03 -4.56
C LEU A 40 -6.06 4.26 -3.48
N VAL A 41 -7.33 3.91 -3.73
CA VAL A 41 -8.39 4.05 -2.72
C VAL A 41 -8.21 3.08 -1.56
N GLN A 42 -7.71 1.88 -1.81
CA GLN A 42 -7.43 0.88 -0.76
C GLN A 42 -6.35 1.37 0.21
N ILE A 43 -5.23 1.88 -0.32
CA ILE A 43 -4.14 2.46 0.47
C ILE A 43 -4.61 3.71 1.20
N ALA A 44 -5.30 4.62 0.52
CA ALA A 44 -5.78 5.87 1.12
C ALA A 44 -6.73 5.66 2.29
N CYS A 45 -7.57 4.62 2.20
CA CYS A 45 -8.58 4.28 3.19
C CYS A 45 -8.18 3.04 4.02
N HIS A 46 -6.90 2.69 4.11
CA HIS A 46 -6.45 1.62 4.99
C HIS A 46 -6.52 2.09 6.45
N ASP A 47 -6.98 1.25 7.37
CA ASP A 47 -7.14 1.61 8.78
C ASP A 47 -5.77 1.86 9.45
N ASP A 48 -4.85 0.91 9.24
CA ASP A 48 -3.51 0.99 9.81
C ASP A 48 -2.57 1.88 8.98
N GLU A 49 -1.54 2.41 9.66
CA GLU A 49 -0.39 3.07 9.04
C GLU A 49 0.35 2.09 8.11
N ILE A 50 0.86 2.61 6.99
CA ILE A 50 1.65 1.81 6.05
C ILE A 50 3.06 2.37 6.03
N LEU A 51 4.00 1.60 6.54
CA LEU A 51 5.37 2.03 6.81
C LEU A 51 6.33 1.60 5.70
N THR A 52 5.93 0.61 4.89
CA THR A 52 6.76 -0.02 3.87
C THR A 52 5.94 -0.44 2.65
N GLU A 53 6.61 -0.64 1.52
CA GLU A 53 5.97 -1.06 0.26
C GLU A 53 5.43 -2.48 0.39
N THR A 54 6.11 -3.35 1.15
CA THR A 54 5.67 -4.72 1.43
C THR A 54 4.35 -4.73 2.20
N GLN A 55 4.21 -3.88 3.23
CA GLN A 55 2.92 -3.71 3.91
C GLN A 55 1.83 -3.19 2.97
N ALA A 56 2.17 -2.29 2.05
CA ALA A 56 1.23 -1.86 1.01
C ALA A 56 0.81 -3.05 0.12
N GLY A 57 1.74 -3.93 -0.26
CA GLY A 57 1.50 -5.15 -1.04
C GLY A 57 0.59 -6.18 -0.37
N GLU A 58 0.54 -6.19 0.96
CA GLU A 58 -0.38 -7.04 1.74
C GLU A 58 -1.84 -6.56 1.67
N ILE A 59 -2.07 -5.29 1.28
CA ILE A 59 -3.42 -4.73 1.19
C ILE A 59 -4.15 -5.33 -0.01
N ARG A 60 -5.36 -5.84 0.26
CA ARG A 60 -6.21 -6.45 -0.77
C ARG A 60 -6.42 -5.51 -1.95
N GLY A 61 -5.90 -5.90 -3.11
CA GLY A 61 -6.01 -5.16 -4.37
C GLY A 61 -4.75 -4.42 -4.78
N VAL A 62 -3.72 -4.38 -3.93
CA VAL A 62 -2.35 -3.98 -4.28
C VAL A 62 -1.63 -5.25 -4.75
N GLY A 63 -1.50 -5.42 -6.06
CA GLY A 63 -0.78 -6.57 -6.62
C GLY A 63 0.73 -6.31 -6.69
N GLU A 64 1.51 -7.37 -6.96
CA GLU A 64 2.98 -7.30 -7.11
C GLU A 64 3.45 -6.22 -8.09
N SER A 65 2.71 -6.00 -9.18
CA SER A 65 3.02 -4.93 -10.13
C SER A 65 2.92 -3.54 -9.50
N ILE A 66 1.98 -3.34 -8.59
CA ILE A 66 1.78 -2.05 -7.92
C ILE A 66 2.84 -1.85 -6.86
N GLU A 67 3.13 -2.89 -6.07
CA GLU A 67 4.22 -2.88 -5.09
C GLU A 67 5.58 -2.54 -5.73
N LYS A 68 5.87 -3.10 -6.91
CA LYS A 68 7.06 -2.75 -7.69
C LYS A 68 7.08 -1.28 -8.11
N THR A 69 5.95 -0.73 -8.54
CA THR A 69 5.84 0.70 -8.87
C THR A 69 6.09 1.56 -7.63
N LEU A 70 5.49 1.23 -6.48
CA LEU A 70 5.71 1.94 -5.22
C LEU A 70 7.20 1.91 -4.82
N SER A 71 7.83 0.74 -4.88
CA SER A 71 9.26 0.56 -4.54
C SER A 71 10.21 1.37 -5.42
N LYS A 72 9.82 1.59 -6.69
CA LYS A 72 10.65 2.32 -7.66
C LYS A 72 10.47 3.84 -7.54
N GLU A 73 9.26 4.29 -7.26
CA GLU A 73 8.88 5.69 -7.48
C GLU A 73 8.58 6.47 -6.20
N ALA A 74 8.27 5.80 -5.08
CA ALA A 74 7.98 6.49 -3.83
C ALA A 74 9.21 7.23 -3.31
N ARG A 75 9.09 8.55 -3.17
CA ARG A 75 10.14 9.41 -2.64
C ARG A 75 9.79 9.76 -1.20
N HIS A 76 10.59 9.26 -0.27
CA HIS A 76 10.42 9.56 1.14
C HIS A 76 10.46 11.08 1.37
N GLY A 77 9.52 11.59 2.19
CA GLY A 77 9.60 12.94 2.74
C GLY A 77 8.94 14.07 1.95
N ILE A 78 8.01 13.79 1.02
CA ILE A 78 7.14 14.84 0.47
C ILE A 78 5.89 14.98 1.37
N PRO A 79 5.78 16.03 2.20
CA PRO A 79 4.59 16.24 3.01
C PRO A 79 3.41 16.65 2.13
N THR A 80 2.19 16.29 2.53
CA THR A 80 0.96 16.77 1.85
C THR A 80 0.85 18.29 1.96
N GLU A 81 -0.03 18.94 1.21
CA GLU A 81 -0.31 20.36 1.47
C GLU A 81 -1.13 20.50 2.76
N CYS A 82 -0.88 21.55 3.54
CA CYS A 82 -1.61 21.81 4.79
C CYS A 82 -3.12 21.91 4.53
N GLY A 83 -3.92 21.19 5.33
CA GLY A 83 -5.37 21.15 5.21
C GLY A 83 -5.90 20.45 3.96
N ARG A 84 -5.05 19.76 3.19
CA ARG A 84 -5.41 19.06 1.95
C ARG A 84 -5.07 17.58 2.03
N TYR A 85 -5.60 16.80 1.09
CA TYR A 85 -5.37 15.36 0.95
C TYR A 85 -4.64 15.06 -0.36
N ALA A 86 -3.79 14.02 -0.32
CA ALA A 86 -3.14 13.48 -1.51
C ALA A 86 -4.11 12.70 -2.43
N THR A 87 -5.33 12.36 -1.95
CA THR A 87 -6.32 11.61 -2.73
C THR A 87 -7.70 12.25 -2.76
N ALA A 88 -8.41 12.03 -3.86
CA ALA A 88 -9.77 12.48 -4.06
C ALA A 88 -10.74 11.66 -3.22
N ALA A 89 -10.43 10.39 -2.94
CA ALA A 89 -11.22 9.55 -2.05
C ALA A 89 -11.37 10.19 -0.66
N LEU A 90 -10.27 10.57 -0.01
CA LEU A 90 -10.32 11.24 1.30
C LEU A 90 -10.95 12.64 1.22
N ALA A 91 -10.67 13.40 0.16
CA ALA A 91 -11.30 14.69 -0.06
C ALA A 91 -12.84 14.58 -0.16
N MET A 92 -13.35 13.64 -0.95
CA MET A 92 -14.80 13.39 -1.10
C MET A 92 -15.42 12.90 0.21
N LEU A 93 -14.77 11.96 0.90
CA LEU A 93 -15.22 11.46 2.21
C LEU A 93 -15.28 12.58 3.26
N SER A 94 -14.29 13.49 3.27
CA SER A 94 -14.25 14.65 4.16
C SER A 94 -15.44 15.59 3.93
N VAL A 95 -15.79 15.87 2.67
CA VAL A 95 -16.94 16.72 2.33
C VAL A 95 -18.26 16.07 2.76
N LEU A 96 -18.42 14.78 2.49
CA LEU A 96 -19.61 14.02 2.90
C LEU A 96 -19.73 13.95 4.44
N TYR A 97 -18.61 13.82 5.16
CA TYR A 97 -18.56 13.85 6.61
C TYR A 97 -18.99 15.21 7.18
N GLU A 98 -18.42 16.31 6.68
CA GLU A 98 -18.80 17.67 7.08
C GLU A 98 -20.31 17.92 6.87
N LYS A 99 -20.86 17.46 5.74
CA LYS A 99 -22.31 17.53 5.48
C LYS A 99 -23.10 16.72 6.51
N LYS A 100 -22.73 15.45 6.75
CA LYS A 100 -23.44 14.57 7.70
C LYS A 100 -23.43 15.16 9.12
N ILE A 101 -22.30 15.69 9.59
CA ILE A 101 -22.21 16.35 10.90
C ILE A 101 -23.07 17.63 10.95
N SER A 102 -23.08 18.42 9.87
CA SER A 102 -23.91 19.63 9.77
C SER A 102 -25.42 19.30 9.85
N CYS A 103 -25.87 18.29 9.09
CA CYS A 103 -27.27 17.84 9.11
C CYS A 103 -27.68 17.29 10.49
N ILE A 104 -26.80 16.53 11.16
CA ILE A 104 -27.03 16.03 12.53
C ILE A 104 -27.25 17.21 13.49
N LYS A 105 -26.41 18.26 13.43
CA LYS A 105 -26.55 19.46 14.26
C LYS A 105 -27.86 20.21 14.00
N LYS A 106 -28.31 20.25 12.74
CA LYS A 106 -29.55 20.91 12.32
C LYS A 106 -30.80 20.04 12.43
N LYS A 107 -30.67 18.76 12.81
CA LYS A 107 -31.75 17.75 12.80
C LYS A 107 -32.40 17.56 11.42
N GLU A 108 -31.62 17.72 10.35
CA GLU A 108 -32.06 17.45 8.98
C GLU A 108 -32.01 15.94 8.69
N LYS A 109 -33.03 15.38 8.02
CA LYS A 109 -33.13 13.94 7.74
C LYS A 109 -32.18 13.47 6.63
N ASP A 110 -31.92 14.31 5.63
CA ASP A 110 -31.19 13.92 4.42
C ASP A 110 -29.83 14.65 4.35
N ALA A 111 -28.74 13.92 4.61
CA ALA A 111 -27.36 14.43 4.47
C ALA A 111 -26.81 14.24 3.05
N LEU A 112 -27.60 14.63 2.04
CA LEU A 112 -27.25 14.46 0.63
C LEU A 112 -26.36 15.61 0.13
N VAL A 113 -25.34 15.26 -0.66
CA VAL A 113 -24.46 16.21 -1.37
C VAL A 113 -24.62 15.99 -2.87
N SER A 114 -24.90 17.05 -3.62
CA SER A 114 -24.99 16.96 -5.09
C SER A 114 -23.62 16.67 -5.70
N MET A 115 -23.57 16.14 -6.92
CA MET A 115 -22.31 15.90 -7.62
C MET A 115 -21.49 17.19 -7.80
N GLY A 116 -22.13 18.30 -8.21
CA GLY A 116 -21.46 19.60 -8.36
C GLY A 116 -20.86 20.12 -7.04
N GLU A 117 -21.63 20.05 -5.94
CA GLU A 117 -21.14 20.45 -4.61
C GLU A 117 -19.96 19.58 -4.17
N LEU A 118 -20.03 18.27 -4.41
CA LEU A 118 -18.99 17.32 -4.03
C LEU A 118 -17.68 17.57 -4.78
N LEU A 119 -17.75 17.86 -6.09
CA LEU A 119 -16.58 18.18 -6.92
C LEU A 119 -15.95 19.51 -6.50
N SER A 120 -16.76 20.56 -6.32
CA SER A 120 -16.28 21.90 -5.96
C SER A 120 -15.64 21.92 -4.57
N LYS A 121 -16.33 21.40 -3.55
CA LYS A 121 -15.77 21.31 -2.19
C LYS A 121 -14.62 20.31 -2.12
N GLY A 122 -14.72 19.19 -2.84
CA GLY A 122 -13.66 18.18 -2.91
C GLY A 122 -12.37 18.77 -3.49
N GLN A 123 -12.46 19.60 -4.54
CA GLN A 123 -11.31 20.28 -5.13
C GLN A 123 -10.59 21.19 -4.12
N SER A 124 -11.33 21.88 -3.24
CA SER A 124 -10.74 22.74 -2.21
C SER A 124 -9.94 21.97 -1.14
N LYS A 125 -10.25 20.68 -0.96
CA LYS A 125 -9.61 19.78 0.01
C LYS A 125 -8.48 18.95 -0.62
N LEU A 126 -8.23 19.08 -1.92
CA LEU A 126 -7.25 18.28 -2.66
C LEU A 126 -5.94 19.08 -2.86
N GLU A 127 -4.80 18.38 -2.90
CA GLU A 127 -3.51 18.99 -3.26
C GLU A 127 -3.59 19.80 -4.57
N SER A 128 -2.88 20.92 -4.67
CA SER A 128 -3.08 21.95 -5.72
C SER A 128 -2.86 21.43 -7.15
N PHE A 129 -1.95 20.47 -7.28
CA PHE A 129 -1.59 19.81 -8.54
C PHE A 129 -2.55 18.69 -8.94
N ARG A 130 -3.48 18.30 -8.06
CA ARG A 130 -4.49 17.28 -8.33
C ARG A 130 -5.83 17.97 -8.58
N LYS A 131 -6.54 17.56 -9.63
CA LYS A 131 -7.78 18.23 -10.06
C LYS A 131 -8.88 17.26 -10.43
N PHE A 132 -10.11 17.61 -10.09
CA PHE A 132 -11.30 17.09 -10.74
C PHE A 132 -11.43 17.74 -12.13
N LEU A 133 -11.91 16.97 -13.11
CA LEU A 133 -12.33 17.57 -14.39
C LEU A 133 -13.65 18.32 -14.19
N ALA A 134 -13.97 19.19 -15.15
CA ALA A 134 -15.25 19.89 -15.16
C ALA A 134 -16.42 18.89 -15.22
N LEU A 135 -17.56 19.27 -14.63
CA LEU A 135 -18.71 18.39 -14.43
C LEU A 135 -19.24 17.83 -15.77
N ASP A 136 -19.32 18.66 -16.80
CA ASP A 136 -19.70 18.31 -18.17
C ASP A 136 -18.78 17.23 -18.78
N LEU A 137 -17.47 17.33 -18.56
CA LEU A 137 -16.49 16.34 -19.02
C LEU A 137 -16.63 15.01 -18.26
N ILE A 138 -16.89 15.06 -16.95
CA ILE A 138 -17.09 13.85 -16.15
C ILE A 138 -18.38 13.12 -16.59
N LEU A 139 -19.45 13.87 -16.89
CA LEU A 139 -20.72 13.31 -17.33
C LEU A 139 -20.66 12.73 -18.75
N SER A 140 -19.92 13.38 -19.66
CA SER A 140 -19.75 12.93 -21.05
C SER A 140 -18.75 11.78 -21.20
N SER A 141 -17.74 11.69 -20.33
CA SER A 141 -16.75 10.61 -20.35
C SER A 141 -16.52 10.04 -18.94
N PRO A 142 -17.44 9.18 -18.45
CA PRO A 142 -17.32 8.54 -17.15
C PRO A 142 -16.08 7.65 -17.11
N GLY A 143 -15.00 8.19 -16.53
CA GLY A 143 -13.71 7.54 -16.48
C GLY A 143 -12.55 8.45 -16.87
N ALA A 144 -12.75 9.54 -17.64
CA ALA A 144 -11.65 10.44 -18.02
C ALA A 144 -10.97 11.14 -16.83
N CYS A 145 -11.70 11.32 -15.72
CA CYS A 145 -11.18 11.96 -14.52
C CYS A 145 -10.67 10.92 -13.50
N THR A 146 -9.35 10.89 -13.24
CA THR A 146 -8.75 9.99 -12.26
C THR A 146 -9.21 10.30 -10.83
N ALA A 147 -9.46 11.58 -10.52
CA ALA A 147 -10.05 11.99 -9.25
C ALA A 147 -11.45 11.38 -9.05
N TRP A 148 -12.32 11.51 -10.06
CA TRP A 148 -13.69 10.98 -10.01
C TRP A 148 -13.76 9.45 -10.04
N ALA A 149 -12.83 8.80 -10.76
CA ALA A 149 -12.75 7.34 -10.83
C ALA A 149 -12.62 6.67 -9.44
N GLN A 150 -12.13 7.40 -8.43
CA GLN A 150 -12.03 6.94 -7.05
C GLN A 150 -13.38 6.77 -6.34
N MET A 151 -14.47 7.37 -6.87
CA MET A 151 -15.82 7.23 -6.29
C MET A 151 -16.34 5.79 -6.37
N GLN A 152 -16.11 5.08 -7.48
CA GLN A 152 -16.63 3.71 -7.64
C GLN A 152 -16.03 2.72 -6.62
N PRO A 153 -14.72 2.72 -6.32
CA PRO A 153 -14.19 1.94 -5.21
C PRO A 153 -14.78 2.30 -3.83
N LEU A 154 -15.06 3.59 -3.55
CA LEU A 154 -15.70 4.00 -2.30
C LEU A 154 -17.12 3.45 -2.16
N GLU A 155 -17.90 3.49 -3.25
CA GLU A 155 -19.23 2.87 -3.30
C GLU A 155 -19.15 1.35 -3.12
N SER A 156 -18.17 0.71 -3.77
CA SER A 156 -17.95 -0.73 -3.69
C SER A 156 -17.54 -1.19 -2.29
N LYS A 157 -16.84 -0.34 -1.52
CA LYS A 157 -16.54 -0.56 -0.11
C LYS A 157 -17.74 -0.33 0.81
N GLY A 158 -18.83 0.24 0.30
CA GLY A 158 -20.00 0.59 1.10
C GLY A 158 -19.82 1.85 1.94
N PHE A 159 -18.77 2.67 1.71
CA PHE A 159 -18.55 3.92 2.45
C PHE A 159 -19.44 5.06 1.95
N VAL A 160 -19.75 5.05 0.66
CA VAL A 160 -20.58 6.06 0.00
C VAL A 160 -21.74 5.39 -0.69
N LYS A 161 -22.93 6.00 -0.60
CA LYS A 161 -24.12 5.53 -1.32
C LYS A 161 -24.54 6.56 -2.36
N ARG A 162 -24.63 6.11 -3.62
CA ARG A 162 -25.16 6.90 -4.74
C ARG A 162 -26.68 6.90 -4.73
N ARG A 163 -27.29 8.06 -4.94
CA ARG A 163 -28.73 8.28 -5.08
C ARG A 163 -29.00 8.98 -6.41
N GLN A 164 -29.94 8.45 -7.19
CA GLN A 164 -30.46 9.15 -8.37
C GLN A 164 -31.58 10.10 -7.95
N ARG A 165 -31.46 11.38 -8.29
CA ARG A 165 -32.46 12.42 -7.97
C ARG A 165 -32.65 13.28 -9.20
N ILE A 166 -33.87 13.28 -9.75
CA ILE A 166 -34.20 13.96 -11.01
C ILE A 166 -33.97 15.48 -10.93
N ASN A 167 -34.13 16.07 -9.74
CA ASN A 167 -34.12 17.52 -9.52
C ASN A 167 -32.77 18.07 -9.02
N MET A 168 -31.68 17.30 -9.09
CA MET A 168 -30.35 17.77 -8.67
C MET A 168 -29.40 17.92 -9.86
N GLU A 169 -28.45 18.83 -9.74
CA GLU A 169 -27.39 19.04 -10.74
C GLU A 169 -26.61 17.74 -10.98
N GLY A 170 -26.49 17.32 -12.25
CA GLY A 170 -25.92 16.04 -12.63
C GLY A 170 -26.81 14.81 -12.34
N LYS A 171 -28.05 15.00 -11.87
CA LYS A 171 -29.04 13.96 -11.51
C LYS A 171 -28.56 12.94 -10.46
N LEU A 172 -27.46 13.24 -9.78
CA LEU A 172 -26.78 12.36 -8.83
C LEU A 172 -26.50 13.09 -7.51
N ALA A 173 -26.77 12.38 -6.42
CA ALA A 173 -26.43 12.79 -5.06
C ALA A 173 -25.73 11.66 -4.32
N PHE A 174 -24.92 12.02 -3.35
CA PHE A 174 -24.11 11.09 -2.57
C PHE A 174 -24.37 11.32 -1.09
N GLU A 175 -24.39 10.24 -0.32
CA GLU A 175 -24.43 10.28 1.14
C GLU A 175 -23.36 9.36 1.74
N LEU A 176 -22.84 9.76 2.89
CA LEU A 176 -21.94 8.93 3.68
C LEU A 176 -22.76 7.87 4.43
N THR A 177 -22.41 6.60 4.25
CA THR A 177 -23.04 5.51 5.00
C THR A 177 -22.60 5.54 6.46
N ASP A 178 -23.13 4.64 7.28
CA ASP A 178 -22.71 4.54 8.68
C ASP A 178 -21.32 3.91 8.81
N ASP A 179 -21.03 2.88 8.00
CA ASP A 179 -19.68 2.31 7.88
C ASP A 179 -18.67 3.36 7.41
N GLY A 180 -19.03 4.15 6.39
CA GLY A 180 -18.21 5.26 5.92
C GLY A 180 -18.02 6.34 6.99
N LEU A 181 -19.02 6.61 7.83
CA LEU A 181 -18.91 7.57 8.92
C LEU A 181 -17.93 7.12 10.01
N GLU A 182 -17.97 5.84 10.39
CA GLU A 182 -17.05 5.27 11.38
C GLU A 182 -15.61 5.31 10.84
N HIS A 183 -15.43 4.85 9.59
CA HIS A 183 -14.14 4.84 8.90
C HIS A 183 -13.50 6.22 8.80
N VAL A 184 -14.30 7.21 8.38
CA VAL A 184 -13.82 8.57 8.16
C VAL A 184 -13.50 9.29 9.46
N LYS A 185 -14.20 9.00 10.57
CA LYS A 185 -13.83 9.55 11.89
C LYS A 185 -12.42 9.15 12.32
N HIS A 186 -12.03 7.93 12.02
CA HIS A 186 -10.67 7.44 12.29
C HIS A 186 -9.66 8.20 11.41
N LEU A 187 -9.85 8.13 10.08
CA LEU A 187 -8.90 8.70 9.13
C LEU A 187 -8.78 10.23 9.20
N LEU A 188 -9.86 10.97 9.42
CA LEU A 188 -9.79 12.43 9.48
C LEU A 188 -9.09 12.95 10.73
N LYS A 189 -9.16 12.21 11.84
CA LYS A 189 -8.44 12.56 13.06
C LYS A 189 -6.92 12.47 12.86
N GLU A 190 -6.49 11.55 11.99
CA GLU A 190 -5.09 11.24 11.74
C GLU A 190 -4.51 11.99 10.52
N ARG A 191 -5.34 12.38 9.54
CA ARG A 191 -4.85 12.67 8.16
C ARG A 191 -5.26 14.03 7.56
N ILE A 192 -5.92 14.94 8.29
CA ILE A 192 -6.15 16.31 7.78
C ILE A 192 -4.83 17.06 7.73
N GLY A 193 -4.27 17.24 6.53
CA GLY A 193 -3.09 18.06 6.31
C GLY A 193 -1.86 17.56 7.06
N THR A 194 -1.34 16.39 6.66
CA THR A 194 0.04 15.97 7.00
C THR A 194 1.09 16.95 6.45
N GLY A 195 0.66 17.88 5.60
CA GLY A 195 1.38 19.11 5.33
C GLY A 195 1.55 19.95 6.54
N ARG A 196 2.55 19.62 7.36
CA ARG A 196 3.03 20.38 8.51
C ARG A 196 2.10 21.54 8.82
N ILE A 197 0.88 21.26 9.32
CA ILE A 197 0.36 22.14 10.35
C ILE A 197 1.51 22.09 11.33
N GLN A 198 2.12 23.25 11.54
CA GLN A 198 3.14 23.48 12.54
C GLN A 198 2.55 23.23 13.95
N LYS A 199 1.83 22.14 14.18
CA LYS A 199 2.00 21.37 15.39
C LYS A 199 3.38 20.72 15.27
N ILE A 200 4.35 21.54 15.64
CA ILE A 200 5.72 21.19 15.98
C ILE A 200 5.63 20.32 17.23
N GLU A 201 5.01 19.14 17.12
CA GLU A 201 5.20 18.10 18.10
C GLU A 201 6.54 17.46 17.73
N ALA A 202 7.46 17.55 18.67
CA ALA A 202 8.82 17.12 18.46
C ALA A 202 8.85 15.61 18.18
N VAL A 203 9.42 15.23 17.03
CA VAL A 203 9.64 13.82 16.64
C VAL A 203 10.26 13.03 17.80
N ARG A 204 11.18 13.66 18.53
CA ARG A 204 11.71 13.16 19.79
C ARG A 204 11.75 14.27 20.81
N SER A 205 11.34 13.96 22.03
CA SER A 205 11.46 14.91 23.13
C SER A 205 11.76 14.20 24.44
N TRP A 206 12.43 14.90 25.36
CA TRP A 206 12.77 14.37 26.67
C TRP A 206 12.78 15.49 27.70
N HIS A 207 11.88 15.40 28.69
CA HIS A 207 11.71 16.30 29.84
C HIS A 207 11.69 17.82 29.57
N TRP A 208 11.54 18.26 28.32
CA TRP A 208 11.58 19.70 27.99
C TRP A 208 10.46 20.51 28.63
N GLN A 209 9.26 19.94 28.83
CA GLN A 209 8.13 20.61 29.49
C GLN A 209 8.36 20.86 30.98
N ASN A 210 9.22 20.08 31.62
CA ASN A 210 9.49 20.15 33.05
C ASN A 210 10.81 20.88 33.36
N SER A 211 11.48 21.40 32.34
CA SER A 211 12.76 22.08 32.47
C SER A 211 12.61 23.56 32.15
N PRO A 212 13.22 24.48 32.93
CA PRO A 212 13.20 25.90 32.61
C PRO A 212 13.93 26.21 31.30
N PHE A 213 14.93 25.40 30.95
CA PHE A 213 15.72 25.50 29.73
C PHE A 213 15.82 24.15 29.04
N TYR A 214 15.76 24.14 27.71
CA TYR A 214 15.93 22.93 26.92
C TYR A 214 16.62 23.23 25.59
N VAL A 215 17.10 22.19 24.92
CA VAL A 215 17.74 22.29 23.61
C VAL A 215 16.74 21.94 22.51
N ILE A 216 16.65 22.76 21.46
CA ILE A 216 16.03 22.36 20.20
C ILE A 216 17.11 21.78 19.30
N VAL A 217 16.89 20.55 18.82
CA VAL A 217 17.77 19.85 17.88
C VAL A 217 17.11 19.84 16.50
N ASP A 218 17.82 20.25 15.44
CA ASP A 218 17.28 20.17 14.09
C ASP A 218 16.98 18.70 13.70
N HIS A 219 15.78 18.45 13.18
CA HIS A 219 15.33 17.10 12.80
C HIS A 219 16.15 16.47 11.66
N ARG A 220 16.91 17.26 10.88
CA ARG A 220 17.80 16.77 9.82
C ARG A 220 19.16 16.39 10.36
N GLU A 221 19.41 16.62 11.65
CA GLU A 221 20.75 16.47 12.21
C GLU A 221 21.25 15.04 12.03
N GLY A 222 22.46 14.94 11.48
CA GLY A 222 23.10 13.67 11.15
C GLY A 222 22.34 12.81 10.12
N GLY A 223 21.60 13.42 9.21
CA GLY A 223 20.86 12.75 8.13
C GLY A 223 19.41 12.38 8.49
N GLY A 224 18.92 12.88 9.62
CA GLY A 224 17.58 12.61 10.11
C GLY A 224 17.43 11.30 10.89
N GLU A 225 16.17 10.91 11.11
CA GLU A 225 15.78 9.80 11.99
C GLU A 225 16.33 8.44 11.53
N SER A 226 16.44 8.24 10.22
CA SER A 226 16.89 6.99 9.62
C SER A 226 18.39 6.72 9.81
N VAL A 227 19.18 7.74 10.20
CA VAL A 227 20.65 7.69 10.21
C VAL A 227 21.25 7.93 11.61
N LYS A 228 21.47 9.18 12.05
CA LYS A 228 22.20 9.48 13.31
C LYS A 228 21.38 10.21 14.37
N LEU A 229 20.23 10.81 14.05
CA LEU A 229 19.43 11.59 15.02
C LEU A 229 19.03 10.74 16.24
N GLY A 230 18.62 9.49 16.04
CA GLY A 230 18.30 8.57 17.13
C GLY A 230 19.48 8.26 18.06
N SER A 231 20.71 8.23 17.55
CA SER A 231 21.93 8.01 18.36
C SER A 231 22.27 9.24 19.20
N LEU A 232 22.16 10.43 18.60
CA LEU A 232 22.38 11.71 19.27
C LEU A 232 21.38 11.94 20.40
N THR A 233 20.09 11.77 20.12
CA THR A 233 19.01 11.95 21.11
C THR A 233 19.13 10.97 22.27
N ARG A 234 19.47 9.70 22.03
CA ARG A 234 19.78 8.73 23.11
C ARG A 234 20.94 9.19 24.00
N ARG A 235 21.96 9.82 23.42
CA ARG A 235 23.10 10.36 24.19
C ARG A 235 22.67 11.57 25.01
N LEU A 236 21.90 12.49 24.45
CA LEU A 236 21.31 13.62 25.20
C LEU A 236 20.48 13.14 26.38
N GLN A 237 19.65 12.09 26.20
CA GLN A 237 18.92 11.45 27.29
C GLN A 237 19.85 10.88 28.36
N LYS A 238 20.90 10.15 27.96
CA LYS A 238 21.90 9.60 28.89
C LYS A 238 22.62 10.67 29.69
N GLU A 239 22.91 11.80 29.06
CA GLU A 239 23.54 12.96 29.69
C GLU A 239 22.57 13.82 30.52
N GLN A 240 21.27 13.45 30.53
CA GLN A 240 20.19 14.17 31.18
C GLN A 240 19.98 15.60 30.66
N VAL A 241 20.10 15.80 29.34
CA VAL A 241 19.86 17.09 28.68
C VAL A 241 18.39 17.16 28.24
N PRO A 242 17.56 18.09 28.76
CA PRO A 242 16.22 18.33 28.27
C PRO A 242 16.25 18.80 26.81
N PHE A 243 15.52 18.13 25.92
CA PHE A 243 15.49 18.53 24.51
C PHE A 243 14.15 18.24 23.83
N ARG A 244 13.95 18.87 22.68
CA ARG A 244 12.94 18.52 21.70
C ARG A 244 13.51 18.67 20.29
N THR A 245 13.10 17.82 19.35
CA THR A 245 13.48 18.00 17.94
C THR A 245 12.51 18.95 17.24
N ALA A 246 13.01 19.76 16.30
CA ALA A 246 12.19 20.60 15.45
C ALA A 246 12.88 20.84 14.11
N VAL A 247 12.18 21.43 13.15
CA VAL A 247 12.82 21.97 11.94
C VAL A 247 13.37 23.34 12.30
N LEU A 248 14.62 23.62 11.99
CA LEU A 248 15.22 24.94 12.13
C LEU A 248 15.46 25.55 10.74
N ASN A 249 15.18 26.84 10.56
CA ASN A 249 15.56 27.57 9.35
C ASN A 249 17.08 27.75 9.27
N THR A 250 17.74 27.85 10.42
CA THR A 250 19.19 28.00 10.56
C THR A 250 19.68 27.41 11.88
N GLY A 251 20.93 26.91 11.87
CA GLY A 251 21.55 26.19 12.97
C GLY A 251 21.05 24.76 13.12
N ASP A 252 21.83 23.96 13.84
CA ASP A 252 21.52 22.57 14.22
C ASP A 252 21.07 22.46 15.68
N TYR A 253 21.51 23.40 16.54
CA TYR A 253 21.07 23.49 17.94
C TYR A 253 20.72 24.91 18.36
N LEU A 254 19.64 25.04 19.14
CA LEU A 254 19.25 26.26 19.84
C LEU A 254 18.98 25.96 21.31
N PHE A 255 19.35 26.87 22.20
CA PHE A 255 19.04 26.79 23.63
C PHE A 255 17.85 27.69 23.93
N VAL A 256 16.78 27.14 24.51
CA VAL A 256 15.49 27.83 24.63
C VAL A 256 15.00 27.81 26.07
N ARG A 257 14.43 28.93 26.52
CA ARG A 257 13.71 29.04 27.79
C ARG A 257 12.25 28.65 27.61
N ALA A 258 11.76 27.75 28.46
CA ALA A 258 10.42 27.18 28.32
C ALA A 258 9.27 28.16 28.58
N SER A 259 9.48 29.18 29.42
CA SER A 259 8.42 30.11 29.80
C SER A 259 7.94 31.01 28.67
N ASP A 260 8.84 31.38 27.76
CA ASP A 260 8.59 32.40 26.73
C ASP A 260 9.12 32.01 25.34
N ASN A 261 9.65 30.80 25.18
CA ASN A 261 10.24 30.31 23.92
C ASN A 261 11.35 31.22 23.36
N LYS A 262 12.03 31.96 24.24
CA LYS A 262 13.16 32.79 23.86
C LYS A 262 14.43 31.96 23.75
N CYS A 263 15.17 32.15 22.66
CA CYS A 263 16.47 31.55 22.41
C CYS A 263 17.56 32.33 23.15
N PHE A 264 18.55 31.63 23.72
CA PHE A 264 19.61 32.20 24.55
C PHE A 264 21.00 31.77 24.10
N ASP A 265 21.98 32.64 24.39
CA ASP A 265 23.42 32.40 24.28
C ASP A 265 23.90 32.14 22.85
N ALA A 266 23.63 30.96 22.30
CA ALA A 266 24.25 30.50 21.07
C ALA A 266 23.26 29.89 20.07
N ILE A 267 23.45 30.25 18.80
CA ILE A 267 23.04 29.42 17.66
C ILE A 267 24.23 28.55 17.25
N VAL A 268 24.01 27.24 17.17
CA VAL A 268 25.10 26.27 16.94
C VAL A 268 24.91 25.58 15.60
N GLU A 269 25.93 25.63 14.75
CA GLU A 269 26.05 24.82 13.52
C GLU A 269 27.09 23.73 13.76
N ARG A 270 26.69 22.46 13.65
CA ARG A 270 27.60 21.33 13.73
C ARG A 270 28.05 20.90 12.35
N LYS A 271 29.34 20.57 12.23
CA LYS A 271 29.93 19.99 11.03
C LYS A 271 30.82 18.82 11.40
N THR A 272 30.64 17.69 10.72
CA THR A 272 31.72 16.70 10.70
C THR A 272 32.90 17.23 9.88
N ALA A 273 34.08 16.66 10.05
CA ALA A 273 35.26 17.00 9.24
C ALA A 273 34.97 16.98 7.72
N VAL A 274 34.21 15.97 7.27
CA VAL A 274 33.83 15.79 5.86
C VAL A 274 32.80 16.84 5.43
N ASP A 275 31.77 17.10 6.25
CA ASP A 275 30.74 18.11 5.94
C ASP A 275 31.34 19.53 5.87
N LEU A 276 32.32 19.83 6.74
CA LEU A 276 33.05 21.09 6.70
C LEU A 276 33.75 21.26 5.35
N ALA A 277 34.51 20.24 4.93
CA ALA A 277 35.23 20.25 3.67
C ALA A 277 34.30 20.42 2.45
N ASP A 278 33.18 19.69 2.45
CA ASP A 278 32.16 19.79 1.41
C ASP A 278 31.53 21.18 1.35
N SER A 279 31.16 21.73 2.52
CA SER A 279 30.50 23.04 2.61
C SER A 279 31.40 24.20 2.20
N ILE A 280 32.72 24.10 2.41
CA ILE A 280 33.67 25.11 1.94
C ILE A 280 33.82 25.02 0.43
N ARG A 281 33.95 23.80 -0.11
CA ARG A 281 34.11 23.56 -1.55
C ARG A 281 32.92 24.07 -2.36
N ASP A 282 31.70 23.81 -1.92
CA ASP A 282 30.48 24.20 -2.64
C ASP A 282 29.90 25.56 -2.22
N GLY A 283 30.61 26.29 -1.36
CA GLY A 283 30.21 27.63 -0.91
C GLY A 283 29.07 27.67 0.13
N ARG A 284 28.49 26.52 0.53
CA ARG A 284 27.45 26.48 1.57
C ARG A 284 27.91 27.08 2.89
N TRP A 285 29.19 26.95 3.23
CA TRP A 285 29.79 27.50 4.46
C TRP A 285 29.53 29.00 4.62
N LYS A 286 29.69 29.78 3.55
CA LYS A 286 29.47 31.23 3.56
C LYS A 286 27.99 31.57 3.72
N ARG A 287 27.11 30.86 3.01
CA ARG A 287 25.66 31.07 3.08
C ARG A 287 25.08 30.72 4.45
N GLN A 288 25.53 29.61 5.04
CA GLN A 288 25.11 29.20 6.39
C GLN A 288 25.54 30.23 7.43
N TYR A 289 26.75 30.76 7.31
CA TYR A 289 27.21 31.87 8.16
C TYR A 289 26.30 33.10 8.06
N THR A 290 25.99 33.56 6.83
CA THR A 290 25.12 34.72 6.61
C THR A 290 23.76 34.53 7.28
N ASN A 291 23.13 33.36 7.09
CA ASN A 291 21.83 33.06 7.72
C ASN A 291 21.89 33.10 9.25
N MET A 292 22.96 32.57 9.86
CA MET A 292 23.13 32.62 11.31
C MET A 292 23.37 34.04 11.83
N VAL A 293 24.06 34.90 11.06
CA VAL A 293 24.24 36.33 11.40
C VAL A 293 22.91 37.06 11.35
N GLU A 294 22.09 36.81 10.33
CA GLU A 294 20.74 37.40 10.24
C GLU A 294 19.85 36.96 11.42
N ALA A 295 19.91 35.69 11.82
CA ALA A 295 19.21 35.21 13.00
C ALA A 295 19.73 35.82 14.31
N LEU A 296 21.06 35.94 14.46
CA LEU A 296 21.69 36.60 15.62
C LEU A 296 21.28 38.08 15.73
N ASN A 297 21.06 38.75 14.61
CA ASN A 297 20.59 40.14 14.56
C ASN A 297 19.06 40.28 14.67
N GLY A 298 18.32 39.18 14.89
CA GLY A 298 16.86 39.18 14.99
C GLY A 298 16.13 39.44 13.68
N GLN A 299 16.81 39.37 12.53
CA GLN A 299 16.21 39.59 11.21
C GLN A 299 15.48 38.34 10.68
N GLN A 300 15.77 37.17 11.26
CA GLN A 300 15.07 35.92 10.96
C GLN A 300 14.37 35.37 12.20
N SER A 301 13.14 34.90 12.02
CA SER A 301 12.43 34.11 13.02
C SER A 301 12.55 32.61 12.73
N ASN A 302 12.65 31.81 13.78
CA ASN A 302 12.60 30.35 13.71
C ASN A 302 11.29 29.89 14.36
N HIS A 303 10.23 29.64 13.60
CA HIS A 303 9.03 28.95 14.10
C HIS A 303 8.48 29.47 15.46
N ASN A 304 8.19 30.76 15.55
CA ASN A 304 7.70 31.44 16.78
C ASN A 304 8.69 31.48 17.96
N LEU A 305 9.97 31.16 17.73
CA LEU A 305 11.02 31.39 18.73
C LEU A 305 11.47 32.85 18.66
N ASP A 306 11.59 33.48 19.84
CA ASP A 306 12.21 34.79 19.98
C ASP A 306 13.74 34.64 19.93
N MET A 307 14.36 35.09 18.83
CA MET A 307 15.80 34.99 18.60
C MET A 307 16.60 36.13 19.24
N SER A 308 15.94 37.12 19.86
CA SER A 308 16.60 38.34 20.39
C SER A 308 17.53 38.10 21.58
N GLY A 309 17.53 36.89 22.17
CA GLY A 309 18.43 36.52 23.27
C GLY A 309 19.72 35.81 22.82
N LEU A 310 19.96 35.66 21.52
CA LEU A 310 21.21 35.10 21.02
C LEU A 310 22.37 36.10 21.17
N GLU A 311 23.51 35.63 21.66
CA GLU A 311 24.70 36.45 21.90
C GLU A 311 25.85 36.11 20.93
N ARG A 312 25.91 34.86 20.46
CA ARG A 312 27.00 34.34 19.64
C ARG A 312 26.59 33.23 18.65
N ILE A 313 27.45 33.01 17.67
CA ILE A 313 27.42 31.87 16.74
C ILE A 313 28.49 30.87 17.17
N VAL A 314 28.15 29.58 17.20
CA VAL A 314 29.10 28.51 17.51
C VAL A 314 29.18 27.54 16.34
N TYR A 315 30.39 27.34 15.81
CA TYR A 315 30.70 26.22 14.93
C TYR A 315 31.24 25.06 15.75
N LEU A 316 30.46 23.98 15.85
CA LEU A 316 30.86 22.75 16.52
C LEU A 316 31.42 21.75 15.49
N ILE A 317 32.74 21.64 15.44
CA ILE A 317 33.43 20.74 14.53
C ILE A 317 33.62 19.38 15.23
N GLU A 318 33.02 18.34 14.67
CA GLU A 318 33.07 16.99 15.22
C GLU A 318 34.02 16.07 14.44
N GLY A 319 34.94 15.45 15.17
CA GLY A 319 35.97 14.53 14.66
C GLY A 319 37.32 15.22 14.44
N ASP A 320 38.37 14.39 14.33
CA ASP A 320 39.71 14.86 13.97
C ASP A 320 39.84 14.97 12.45
N LEU A 321 40.14 16.17 11.95
CA LEU A 321 40.33 16.46 10.52
C LEU A 321 41.36 15.52 9.87
N LYS A 322 42.40 15.11 10.60
CA LYS A 322 43.46 14.24 10.09
C LYS A 322 43.00 12.81 9.83
N ARG A 323 42.00 12.33 10.56
CA ARG A 323 41.47 10.96 10.40
C ARG A 323 40.72 10.76 9.10
N TYR A 324 40.27 11.84 8.47
CA TYR A 324 39.46 11.81 7.27
C TYR A 324 40.23 12.28 6.04
N VAL A 325 41.56 12.34 6.08
CA VAL A 325 42.36 12.66 4.89
C VAL A 325 42.20 11.52 3.88
N HIS A 326 41.79 11.86 2.67
CA HIS A 326 41.69 10.91 1.58
C HIS A 326 43.10 10.61 1.05
N THR A 327 43.60 9.39 1.31
CA THR A 327 44.96 8.97 0.92
C THR A 327 45.01 8.15 -0.37
N GLN A 328 43.85 7.81 -0.96
CA GLN A 328 43.75 6.81 -2.03
C GLN A 328 43.47 7.39 -3.44
N CYS A 329 43.53 8.72 -3.67
CA CYS A 329 43.41 9.21 -5.04
C CYS A 329 44.75 9.05 -5.79
N GLY A 330 44.71 8.58 -7.03
CA GLY A 330 45.86 8.60 -7.94
C GLY A 330 46.36 10.02 -8.31
N CYS A 331 45.65 11.05 -7.85
CA CYS A 331 45.93 12.45 -8.09
C CYS A 331 46.86 13.10 -7.05
N GLY A 332 47.25 12.38 -5.99
CA GLY A 332 48.10 12.89 -4.91
C GLY A 332 47.47 13.97 -4.02
N CYS A 333 46.18 14.29 -4.17
CA CYS A 333 45.53 15.31 -3.36
C CYS A 333 45.27 14.82 -1.93
N MET A 334 45.56 15.66 -0.94
CA MET A 334 45.37 15.41 0.49
C MET A 334 44.06 16.02 1.00
N GLY A 335 42.99 15.92 0.20
CA GLY A 335 41.68 16.48 0.54
C GLY A 335 40.99 15.72 1.67
N VAL A 336 40.21 16.40 2.51
CA VAL A 336 39.45 15.75 3.59
C VAL A 336 38.14 15.16 3.04
N GLY A 337 37.94 13.86 3.27
CA GLY A 337 36.76 13.06 2.88
C GLY A 337 36.84 12.49 1.47
N LYS A 338 37.18 13.32 0.48
CA LYS A 338 37.25 12.91 -0.95
C LYS A 338 38.21 13.78 -1.75
N CYS A 339 38.56 13.29 -2.94
CA CYS A 339 39.35 14.02 -3.91
C CYS A 339 38.74 15.38 -4.27
N GLY A 340 39.58 16.41 -4.40
CA GLY A 340 39.18 17.78 -4.73
C GLY A 340 38.62 18.60 -3.56
N ASN A 341 38.48 18.02 -2.37
CA ASN A 341 38.14 18.78 -1.17
C ASN A 341 39.37 19.55 -0.61
N PRO A 342 39.15 20.59 0.22
CA PRO A 342 40.25 21.30 0.89
C PRO A 342 41.11 20.37 1.76
N THR A 343 42.41 20.68 1.86
CA THR A 343 43.34 19.97 2.76
C THR A 343 43.11 20.35 4.22
N VAL A 344 43.68 19.57 5.15
CA VAL A 344 43.58 19.85 6.60
C VAL A 344 44.08 21.25 6.94
N GLU A 345 45.15 21.72 6.31
CA GLU A 345 45.73 23.05 6.49
C GLU A 345 44.75 24.14 6.06
N LYS A 346 44.12 23.97 4.89
CA LYS A 346 43.10 24.91 4.38
C LYS A 346 41.87 24.96 5.28
N LEU A 347 41.41 23.81 5.79
CA LEU A 347 40.30 23.77 6.75
C LEU A 347 40.67 24.48 8.05
N ARG A 348 41.86 24.24 8.61
CA ARG A 348 42.35 24.93 9.82
C ARG A 348 42.49 26.43 9.61
N GLN A 349 42.96 26.85 8.44
CA GLN A 349 43.00 28.26 8.08
C GLN A 349 41.59 28.87 8.09
N ALA A 350 40.62 28.23 7.44
CA ALA A 350 39.23 28.70 7.41
C ALA A 350 38.60 28.77 8.81
N LEU A 351 38.88 27.79 9.69
CA LEU A 351 38.44 27.81 11.08
C LEU A 351 39.11 28.94 11.88
N ASN A 352 40.42 29.16 11.69
CA ASN A 352 41.15 30.26 12.32
C ASN A 352 40.66 31.63 11.86
N GLU A 353 40.30 31.78 10.59
CA GLU A 353 39.65 32.99 10.08
C GLU A 353 38.30 33.23 10.75
N LYS A 354 37.48 32.19 10.97
CA LYS A 354 36.23 32.32 11.73
C LYS A 354 36.46 32.71 13.19
N ARG A 355 37.49 32.18 13.86
CA ARG A 355 37.84 32.55 15.24
C ARG A 355 38.19 34.03 15.41
N LYS A 356 38.61 34.72 14.34
CA LYS A 356 38.91 36.16 14.36
C LYS A 356 37.65 37.04 14.32
N ILE A 357 36.51 36.48 13.94
CA ILE A 357 35.25 37.23 13.82
C ILE A 357 34.62 37.39 15.21
N SER A 358 34.25 38.63 15.57
CA SER A 358 33.55 38.91 16.81
C SER A 358 32.25 38.10 16.92
N LYS A 359 31.95 37.59 18.12
CA LYS A 359 30.79 36.73 18.44
C LYS A 359 30.76 35.37 17.72
N VAL A 360 31.83 34.96 17.03
CA VAL A 360 31.93 33.62 16.43
C VAL A 360 32.90 32.78 17.24
N HIS A 361 32.43 31.63 17.71
CA HIS A 361 33.23 30.65 18.43
C HIS A 361 33.36 29.37 17.62
N VAL A 362 34.54 28.76 17.66
CA VAL A 362 34.79 27.44 17.06
C VAL A 362 35.11 26.47 18.19
N VAL A 363 34.32 25.42 18.31
CA VAL A 363 34.47 24.35 19.30
C VAL A 363 34.81 23.07 18.55
N GLU A 364 35.93 22.46 18.88
CA GLU A 364 36.34 21.17 18.31
C GLU A 364 36.05 20.05 19.30
N THR A 365 35.37 19.02 18.84
CA THR A 365 35.04 17.82 19.62
C THR A 365 35.57 16.60 18.90
N ASN A 366 36.14 15.65 19.62
CA ASN A 366 36.77 14.47 19.01
C ASN A 366 35.76 13.37 18.61
N HIS A 367 34.56 13.37 19.20
CA HIS A 367 33.53 12.36 18.95
C HIS A 367 32.11 12.85 19.38
N PRO A 368 31.02 12.19 18.95
CA PRO A 368 29.64 12.56 19.31
C PRO A 368 29.32 12.65 20.80
N LYS A 369 30.01 11.88 21.67
CA LYS A 369 29.80 11.98 23.13
C LYS A 369 30.29 13.32 23.68
N ALA A 370 31.38 13.86 23.12
CA ALA A 370 31.97 15.13 23.52
C ALA A 370 31.07 16.28 23.09
N THR A 371 30.44 16.16 21.91
CA THR A 371 29.36 17.04 21.46
C THR A 371 28.23 17.10 22.48
N THR A 372 27.68 15.96 22.92
CA THR A 372 26.57 15.97 23.89
C THR A 372 26.99 16.46 25.27
N CYS A 373 28.21 16.17 25.71
CA CYS A 373 28.76 16.72 26.95
C CYS A 373 28.93 18.25 26.86
N TRP A 374 29.39 18.78 25.72
CA TRP A 374 29.48 20.22 25.50
C TRP A 374 28.10 20.88 25.53
N ILE A 375 27.11 20.31 24.82
CA ILE A 375 25.72 20.81 24.83
C ILE A 375 25.17 20.87 26.26
N LYS A 376 25.43 19.83 27.08
CA LYS A 376 25.04 19.79 28.49
C LYS A 376 25.68 20.93 29.28
N SER A 377 27.00 21.08 29.20
CA SER A 377 27.74 22.12 29.93
C SER A 377 27.28 23.53 29.54
N THR A 378 26.98 23.76 28.25
CA THR A 378 26.44 25.04 27.78
C THR A 378 25.05 25.29 28.34
N LEU A 379 24.15 24.29 28.32
CA LEU A 379 22.82 24.43 28.90
C LEU A 379 22.88 24.72 30.42
N GLU A 380 23.79 24.04 31.14
CA GLU A 380 24.04 24.29 32.57
C GLU A 380 24.59 25.69 32.85
N GLU A 381 25.44 26.22 31.97
CA GLU A 381 25.94 27.59 32.07
C GLU A 381 24.83 28.61 31.84
N ILE A 382 23.97 28.42 30.83
CA ILE A 382 22.81 29.28 30.56
C ILE A 382 21.88 29.30 31.77
N ALA A 383 21.56 28.13 32.31
CA ALA A 383 20.71 27.97 33.48
C ALA A 383 21.29 28.71 34.70
N ARG A 384 22.60 28.57 34.94
CA ARG A 384 23.33 29.28 36.01
C ARG A 384 23.31 30.79 35.85
N LYS A 385 23.58 31.30 34.65
CA LYS A 385 23.54 32.75 34.32
C LYS A 385 22.15 33.36 34.53
N ASN A 386 21.10 32.56 34.35
CA ASN A 386 19.71 32.97 34.55
C ASN A 386 19.17 32.64 35.95
N GLY A 387 20.02 32.26 36.91
CA GLY A 387 19.62 32.00 38.30
C GLY A 387 18.63 30.86 38.47
N THR A 388 18.51 29.96 37.49
CA THR A 388 17.52 28.86 37.52
C THR A 388 18.25 27.52 37.35
N PRO A 389 18.29 26.63 38.35
CA PRO A 389 18.93 25.32 38.19
C PRO A 389 18.18 24.45 37.17
N LEU A 390 18.91 23.67 36.37
CA LEU A 390 18.34 22.73 35.39
C LEU A 390 17.56 21.58 36.02
N THR A 391 17.97 21.15 37.21
CA THR A 391 17.27 20.11 37.95
C THR A 391 16.20 20.77 38.82
N PRO A 392 14.93 20.30 38.76
CA PRO A 392 13.92 20.77 39.67
C PRO A 392 14.39 20.44 41.10
N THR A 393 14.62 21.49 41.88
CA THR A 393 15.01 21.41 43.28
C THR A 393 13.89 20.73 44.06
N LYS A 394 14.15 19.48 44.46
CA LYS A 394 13.38 18.61 45.35
C LYS A 394 12.12 17.97 44.74
N LYS A 395 12.06 16.64 44.89
CA LYS A 395 10.86 15.81 44.83
C LYS A 395 9.74 16.49 45.64
N ARG A 396 8.81 17.17 44.97
CA ARG A 396 7.52 17.49 45.57
C ARG A 396 6.90 16.15 45.95
N LYS A 397 6.68 15.93 47.25
CA LYS A 397 5.97 14.74 47.74
C LYS A 397 4.62 14.72 47.01
N THR A 398 4.29 13.58 46.43
CA THR A 398 3.05 13.30 45.70
C THR A 398 1.79 13.36 46.59
N SER A 399 1.88 13.86 47.82
CA SER A 399 0.77 13.96 48.77
C SER A 399 -0.08 15.22 48.61
N ASP A 400 0.38 16.26 47.90
CA ASP A 400 -0.25 17.60 47.98
C ASP A 400 -1.04 17.99 46.72
N ILE A 401 -1.38 17.01 45.86
CA ILE A 401 -2.26 17.21 44.69
C ILE A 401 -3.38 16.16 44.75
N GLN A 402 -4.25 16.27 45.74
CA GLN A 402 -5.50 15.49 45.79
C GLN A 402 -6.75 16.28 46.17
N ASP A 403 -6.69 17.61 46.26
CA ASP A 403 -7.91 18.41 46.45
C ASP A 403 -8.25 19.21 45.19
N GLU A 404 -9.50 19.03 44.76
CA GLU A 404 -10.23 19.73 43.69
C GLU A 404 -10.06 19.27 42.23
N VAL A 405 -10.50 18.05 41.90
CA VAL A 405 -11.48 17.83 40.81
C VAL A 405 -12.36 16.62 41.16
N LYS A 406 -13.60 16.85 41.59
CA LYS A 406 -14.65 15.80 41.65
C LYS A 406 -15.05 15.40 40.23
N VAL A 407 -14.31 14.45 39.63
CA VAL A 407 -14.80 13.66 38.50
C VAL A 407 -15.47 12.41 39.07
N GLN A 408 -16.77 12.26 38.82
CA GLN A 408 -17.51 11.04 39.17
C GLN A 408 -16.85 9.82 38.51
N PRO A 409 -16.72 8.67 39.20
CA PRO A 409 -16.14 7.48 38.62
C PRO A 409 -17.02 6.99 37.47
N ALA A 410 -16.43 6.95 36.27
CA ALA A 410 -17.06 6.33 35.11
C ALA A 410 -17.35 4.86 35.43
N THR A 411 -18.64 4.52 35.41
CA THR A 411 -19.13 3.16 35.38
C THR A 411 -18.45 2.42 34.23
N VAL A 412 -17.66 1.39 34.57
CA VAL A 412 -17.07 0.47 33.60
C VAL A 412 -18.21 -0.23 32.87
N MET A 413 -18.57 0.28 31.68
CA MET A 413 -19.44 -0.43 30.76
C MET A 413 -18.65 -1.61 30.21
N THR A 414 -18.88 -2.79 30.77
CA THR A 414 -18.59 -4.06 30.09
C THR A 414 -19.25 -4.06 28.71
N PRO A 415 -18.57 -4.54 27.66
CA PRO A 415 -19.09 -4.51 26.30
C PRO A 415 -20.40 -5.31 26.22
N SER A 416 -21.48 -4.60 25.92
CA SER A 416 -22.77 -5.20 25.54
C SER A 416 -22.54 -6.09 24.33
N LYS A 417 -22.49 -7.41 24.55
CA LYS A 417 -22.56 -8.42 23.50
C LYS A 417 -23.84 -8.15 22.69
N LYS A 418 -23.69 -7.62 21.47
CA LYS A 418 -24.76 -7.62 20.47
C LYS A 418 -25.23 -9.07 20.34
N LYS A 419 -26.45 -9.36 20.79
CA LYS A 419 -27.13 -10.62 20.50
C LYS A 419 -27.28 -10.68 18.98
N SER A 420 -26.38 -11.42 18.33
CA SER A 420 -26.55 -11.93 16.97
C SER A 420 -27.98 -12.49 16.88
N ALA A 421 -28.78 -11.98 15.95
CA ALA A 421 -30.10 -12.53 15.66
C ALA A 421 -29.90 -14.03 15.39
N THR A 422 -30.35 -14.86 16.33
CA THR A 422 -30.28 -16.32 16.23
C THR A 422 -30.97 -16.71 14.94
N CYS A 423 -30.17 -17.12 13.95
CA CYS A 423 -30.65 -17.82 12.77
C CYS A 423 -31.46 -19.01 13.29
N SER A 424 -32.79 -18.92 13.23
CA SER A 424 -33.70 -19.97 13.69
C SER A 424 -33.34 -21.25 12.96
N LYS A 425 -32.79 -22.23 13.70
CA LYS A 425 -32.39 -23.53 13.16
C LYS A 425 -33.60 -24.18 12.49
N VAL A 426 -33.47 -24.57 11.23
CA VAL A 426 -34.49 -25.35 10.52
C VAL A 426 -34.57 -26.73 11.18
N SER A 427 -35.77 -27.15 11.56
CA SER A 427 -35.96 -28.48 12.19
C SER A 427 -35.84 -29.60 11.15
N TYR A 428 -35.39 -30.79 11.58
CA TYR A 428 -35.32 -31.98 10.73
C TYR A 428 -36.66 -32.32 10.08
N ALA A 429 -37.77 -32.18 10.82
CA ALA A 429 -39.12 -32.41 10.30
C ALA A 429 -39.47 -31.46 9.15
N GLN A 430 -39.14 -30.17 9.27
CA GLN A 430 -39.34 -29.19 8.19
C GLN A 430 -38.49 -29.49 6.97
N LEU A 431 -37.23 -29.91 7.16
CA LEU A 431 -36.35 -30.28 6.06
C LEU A 431 -36.81 -31.57 5.37
N LYS A 432 -37.33 -32.55 6.11
CA LYS A 432 -37.91 -33.78 5.55
C LYS A 432 -39.11 -33.47 4.66
N VAL A 433 -40.05 -32.64 5.13
CA VAL A 433 -41.19 -32.19 4.30
C VAL A 433 -40.71 -31.45 3.05
N ALA A 434 -39.70 -30.58 3.20
CA ALA A 434 -39.13 -29.85 2.07
C ALA A 434 -38.47 -30.77 1.04
N ALA A 435 -37.69 -31.75 1.50
CA ALA A 435 -36.98 -32.68 0.64
C ALA A 435 -37.94 -33.66 -0.07
N THR A 436 -39.04 -34.09 0.58
CA THR A 436 -40.13 -34.83 -0.08
C THR A 436 -40.78 -33.99 -1.18
N ALA A 437 -41.17 -32.75 -0.88
CA ALA A 437 -41.77 -31.84 -1.86
C ALA A 437 -40.84 -31.57 -3.06
N TRP A 438 -39.54 -31.47 -2.80
CA TRP A 438 -38.52 -31.32 -3.85
C TRP A 438 -38.36 -32.58 -4.70
N ASN A 439 -38.31 -33.77 -4.09
CA ASN A 439 -38.21 -35.04 -4.79
C ASN A 439 -39.44 -35.29 -5.70
N GLU A 440 -40.63 -34.90 -5.25
CA GLU A 440 -41.88 -34.96 -6.01
C GLU A 440 -42.04 -33.83 -7.03
N ARG A 441 -41.13 -32.84 -7.04
CA ARG A 441 -41.22 -31.61 -7.86
C ARG A 441 -42.54 -30.84 -7.68
N ASP A 442 -43.12 -30.89 -6.48
CA ASP A 442 -44.37 -30.19 -6.17
C ASP A 442 -44.12 -28.69 -5.91
N ARG A 443 -44.37 -27.88 -6.94
CA ARG A 443 -44.29 -26.41 -6.89
C ARG A 443 -45.16 -25.81 -5.78
N THR A 444 -46.35 -26.37 -5.54
CA THR A 444 -47.29 -25.82 -4.56
C THR A 444 -46.79 -26.02 -3.15
N GLN A 445 -46.23 -27.20 -2.84
CA GLN A 445 -45.63 -27.51 -1.54
C GLN A 445 -44.37 -26.69 -1.31
N LEU A 446 -43.48 -26.59 -2.31
CA LEU A 446 -42.28 -25.75 -2.21
C LEU A 446 -42.62 -24.27 -1.96
N THR A 447 -43.69 -23.76 -2.57
CA THR A 447 -44.14 -22.37 -2.38
C THR A 447 -44.73 -22.13 -0.98
N LYS A 448 -45.19 -23.17 -0.26
CA LYS A 448 -45.67 -23.06 1.13
C LYS A 448 -44.52 -22.97 2.14
N LEU A 449 -43.33 -23.46 1.80
CA LEU A 449 -42.17 -23.45 2.71
C LEU A 449 -41.68 -22.03 3.05
N THR A 450 -41.09 -21.87 4.23
CA THR A 450 -40.47 -20.59 4.63
C THR A 450 -39.14 -20.37 3.90
N LEU A 451 -38.72 -19.12 3.76
CA LEU A 451 -37.46 -18.78 3.08
C LEU A 451 -36.21 -19.45 3.71
N PRO A 452 -36.08 -19.55 5.05
CA PRO A 452 -34.97 -20.29 5.66
C PRO A 452 -34.94 -21.77 5.27
N VAL A 453 -36.09 -22.46 5.26
CA VAL A 453 -36.19 -23.88 4.88
C VAL A 453 -35.80 -24.07 3.42
N LEU A 454 -36.24 -23.18 2.54
CA LEU A 454 -35.88 -23.21 1.12
C LEU A 454 -34.38 -22.99 0.89
N LYS A 455 -33.74 -22.10 1.67
CA LYS A 455 -32.29 -21.89 1.59
C LYS A 455 -31.52 -23.11 2.08
N GLU A 456 -31.96 -23.74 3.18
CA GLU A 456 -31.35 -24.97 3.68
C GLU A 456 -31.49 -26.12 2.68
N LEU A 457 -32.65 -26.23 2.03
CA LEU A 457 -32.87 -27.18 0.95
C LEU A 457 -31.96 -26.90 -0.24
N CYS A 458 -31.77 -25.62 -0.64
CA CYS A 458 -30.81 -25.27 -1.68
C CYS A 458 -29.37 -25.67 -1.32
N ILE A 459 -28.92 -25.41 -0.08
CA ILE A 459 -27.59 -25.86 0.38
C ILE A 459 -27.48 -27.37 0.27
N SER A 460 -28.53 -28.08 0.69
CA SER A 460 -28.61 -29.52 0.62
C SER A 460 -28.59 -30.02 -0.83
N THR A 461 -29.26 -29.39 -1.77
CA THR A 461 -29.27 -29.83 -3.18
C THR A 461 -28.14 -29.22 -4.01
N GLY A 462 -27.24 -28.45 -3.38
CA GLY A 462 -26.16 -27.74 -4.05
C GLY A 462 -26.57 -26.48 -4.82
N GLU A 463 -27.84 -26.09 -4.77
CA GLU A 463 -28.35 -24.92 -5.47
C GLU A 463 -27.94 -23.59 -4.79
N ASN A 464 -27.89 -22.51 -5.56
CA ASN A 464 -27.53 -21.19 -5.04
C ASN A 464 -28.61 -20.65 -4.07
N VAL A 465 -28.23 -20.09 -2.93
CA VAL A 465 -29.16 -19.62 -1.88
C VAL A 465 -29.68 -18.19 -2.05
N SER A 466 -29.14 -17.42 -2.99
CA SER A 466 -29.49 -16.01 -3.21
C SER A 466 -30.77 -15.84 -4.05
N GLY A 467 -31.45 -14.69 -3.92
CA GLY A 467 -32.65 -14.36 -4.69
C GLY A 467 -33.95 -14.39 -3.89
N THR A 468 -35.06 -14.08 -4.58
CA THR A 468 -36.41 -14.09 -4.00
C THR A 468 -36.90 -15.52 -3.79
N LYS A 469 -37.91 -15.70 -2.94
CA LYS A 469 -38.55 -17.00 -2.71
C LYS A 469 -38.99 -17.68 -4.02
N ALA A 470 -39.58 -16.91 -4.96
CA ALA A 470 -39.98 -17.43 -6.26
C ALA A 470 -38.80 -17.90 -7.11
N GLN A 471 -37.68 -17.17 -7.10
CA GLN A 471 -36.45 -17.55 -7.81
C GLN A 471 -35.79 -18.80 -7.22
N ILE A 472 -35.85 -18.97 -5.90
CA ILE A 472 -35.37 -20.19 -5.22
C ILE A 472 -36.25 -21.39 -5.60
N VAL A 473 -37.57 -21.26 -5.49
CA VAL A 473 -38.51 -22.33 -5.88
C VAL A 473 -38.33 -22.71 -7.35
N SER A 474 -38.18 -21.72 -8.25
CA SER A 474 -37.96 -21.99 -9.67
C SER A 474 -36.72 -22.85 -9.92
N ARG A 475 -35.61 -22.61 -9.22
CA ARG A 475 -34.37 -23.39 -9.36
C ARG A 475 -34.49 -24.78 -8.75
N LEU A 476 -35.15 -24.89 -7.60
CA LEU A 476 -35.43 -26.19 -6.97
C LEU A 476 -36.35 -27.07 -7.83
N LEU A 477 -37.10 -26.50 -8.79
CA LEU A 477 -37.90 -27.25 -9.75
C LEU A 477 -37.12 -27.67 -11.00
N GLU A 478 -35.92 -27.13 -11.22
CA GLU A 478 -35.05 -27.57 -12.30
C GLU A 478 -34.43 -28.93 -11.97
N GLU A 479 -34.04 -29.66 -13.00
CA GLU A 479 -33.41 -30.97 -12.86
C GLU A 479 -32.21 -30.94 -11.90
N PRO A 480 -32.12 -31.92 -10.98
CA PRO A 480 -31.23 -31.81 -9.82
C PRO A 480 -29.76 -31.89 -10.26
N GLU A 481 -28.88 -31.24 -9.52
CA GLU A 481 -27.44 -31.40 -9.77
C GLU A 481 -27.00 -32.85 -9.49
N PRO A 482 -26.01 -33.36 -10.24
CA PRO A 482 -25.34 -34.61 -9.90
C PRO A 482 -24.83 -34.58 -8.46
N ALA A 483 -25.09 -35.67 -7.71
CA ALA A 483 -24.73 -35.81 -6.30
C ALA A 483 -23.24 -35.53 -6.06
N LEU A 484 -22.39 -35.96 -7.01
CA LEU A 484 -20.95 -35.74 -6.98
C LEU A 484 -20.58 -34.24 -6.85
N LEU A 485 -21.25 -33.37 -7.60
CA LEU A 485 -21.01 -31.93 -7.55
C LEU A 485 -21.50 -31.32 -6.24
N VAL A 486 -22.64 -31.79 -5.73
CA VAL A 486 -23.19 -31.33 -4.46
C VAL A 486 -22.27 -31.68 -3.29
N LEU A 487 -21.81 -32.94 -3.23
CA LEU A 487 -20.89 -33.43 -2.20
C LEU A 487 -19.57 -32.65 -2.21
N ARG A 488 -18.99 -32.46 -3.38
CA ARG A 488 -17.75 -31.69 -3.55
C ARG A 488 -17.92 -30.23 -3.07
N ARG A 489 -19.06 -29.59 -3.36
CA ARG A 489 -19.35 -28.22 -2.90
C ARG A 489 -19.50 -28.16 -1.38
N ARG A 490 -20.16 -29.15 -0.76
CA ARG A 490 -20.30 -29.26 0.70
C ARG A 490 -18.95 -29.44 1.41
N GLN A 491 -18.00 -30.10 0.76
CA GLN A 491 -16.63 -30.24 1.25
C GLN A 491 -15.80 -28.95 1.11
N GLY A 492 -16.35 -27.88 0.52
CA GLY A 492 -15.64 -26.63 0.26
C GLY A 492 -14.64 -26.72 -0.88
N GLU A 493 -14.71 -27.78 -1.69
CA GLU A 493 -13.82 -27.96 -2.82
C GLU A 493 -14.28 -27.13 -4.03
N TYR A 494 -13.32 -26.79 -4.89
CA TYR A 494 -13.59 -25.95 -6.06
C TYR A 494 -14.40 -26.71 -7.12
N ILE A 495 -15.46 -26.06 -7.60
CA ILE A 495 -16.27 -26.45 -8.76
C ILE A 495 -16.52 -25.18 -9.58
N PRO A 496 -16.25 -25.18 -10.90
CA PRO A 496 -16.61 -24.07 -11.76
C PRO A 496 -18.11 -23.74 -11.71
N ARG A 497 -18.44 -22.45 -11.77
CA ARG A 497 -19.85 -22.02 -11.82
C ARG A 497 -20.47 -22.36 -13.17
N ASP A 498 -21.80 -22.46 -13.19
CA ASP A 498 -22.54 -22.70 -14.41
C ASP A 498 -22.26 -21.67 -15.48
N ARG A 499 -22.16 -22.15 -16.72
CA ARG A 499 -21.98 -21.34 -17.92
C ARG A 499 -20.76 -20.40 -17.89
N THR A 500 -19.73 -20.77 -17.13
CA THR A 500 -18.42 -20.09 -17.12
C THR A 500 -17.42 -20.79 -18.04
N ALA A 501 -16.32 -20.10 -18.37
CA ALA A 501 -15.23 -20.67 -19.16
C ALA A 501 -14.68 -21.97 -18.55
N GLY A 502 -14.52 -22.02 -17.21
CA GLY A 502 -14.04 -23.22 -16.52
C GLY A 502 -14.97 -24.42 -16.68
N HIS A 503 -16.29 -24.19 -16.69
CA HIS A 503 -17.28 -25.24 -16.97
C HIS A 503 -17.15 -25.72 -18.42
N ALA A 504 -17.12 -24.79 -19.38
CA ALA A 504 -16.99 -25.13 -20.80
C ALA A 504 -15.69 -25.90 -21.11
N PHE A 505 -14.56 -25.51 -20.51
CA PHE A 505 -13.28 -26.23 -20.63
C PHE A 505 -13.35 -27.67 -20.13
N LEU A 506 -13.97 -27.91 -18.97
CA LEU A 506 -14.11 -29.27 -18.45
C LEU A 506 -14.99 -30.15 -19.34
N CYS A 507 -16.09 -29.61 -19.89
CA CYS A 507 -16.91 -30.35 -20.85
C CYS A 507 -16.14 -30.68 -22.15
N ALA A 508 -15.33 -29.76 -22.66
CA ALA A 508 -14.51 -29.98 -23.85
C ALA A 508 -13.44 -31.05 -23.61
N LEU A 509 -12.82 -31.03 -22.43
CA LEU A 509 -11.85 -32.06 -22.03
C LEU A 509 -12.50 -33.42 -21.78
N ASP A 510 -13.73 -33.49 -21.25
CA ASP A 510 -14.50 -34.74 -21.11
C ASP A 510 -14.75 -35.41 -22.47
N ILE A 511 -15.20 -34.63 -23.46
CA ILE A 511 -15.42 -35.14 -24.82
C ILE A 511 -14.12 -35.65 -25.41
N ALA A 512 -13.04 -34.88 -25.31
CA ALA A 512 -11.74 -35.29 -25.81
C ALA A 512 -11.23 -36.57 -25.12
N HIS A 513 -11.41 -36.67 -23.79
CA HIS A 513 -11.03 -37.84 -23.01
C HIS A 513 -11.79 -39.10 -23.45
N ARG A 514 -13.12 -39.00 -23.63
CA ARG A 514 -13.95 -40.12 -24.14
C ARG A 514 -13.63 -40.52 -25.58
N GLN A 515 -13.08 -39.60 -26.38
CA GLN A 515 -12.58 -39.86 -27.72
C GLN A 515 -11.16 -40.48 -27.73
N GLY A 516 -10.57 -40.77 -26.56
CA GLY A 516 -9.22 -41.32 -26.45
C GLY A 516 -8.11 -40.30 -26.69
N SER A 517 -8.41 -39.00 -26.64
CA SER A 517 -7.38 -37.97 -26.79
C SER A 517 -6.48 -37.92 -25.56
N ILE A 518 -5.16 -37.80 -25.81
CA ILE A 518 -4.15 -37.64 -24.75
C ILE A 518 -4.28 -36.26 -24.07
N GLY A 519 -4.92 -35.28 -24.72
CA GLY A 519 -5.11 -33.93 -24.19
C GLY A 519 -5.22 -32.90 -25.31
N LEU A 520 -5.78 -31.74 -25.00
CA LEU A 520 -6.02 -30.66 -25.95
C LEU A 520 -4.96 -29.55 -25.83
N THR A 521 -4.62 -28.91 -26.94
CA THR A 521 -3.86 -27.66 -26.88
C THR A 521 -4.71 -26.53 -26.28
N LYS A 522 -4.10 -25.40 -25.90
CA LYS A 522 -4.85 -24.23 -25.44
C LYS A 522 -5.91 -23.80 -26.47
N ASP A 523 -5.50 -23.67 -27.73
CA ASP A 523 -6.38 -23.16 -28.79
C ASP A 523 -7.47 -24.18 -29.11
N ASP A 524 -7.15 -25.48 -29.20
CA ASP A 524 -8.15 -26.54 -29.39
C ASP A 524 -9.18 -26.55 -28.24
N LEU A 525 -8.71 -26.37 -27.00
CA LEU A 525 -9.55 -26.35 -25.82
C LEU A 525 -10.51 -25.15 -25.84
N MET A 526 -10.01 -23.97 -26.20
CA MET A 526 -10.83 -22.76 -26.31
C MET A 526 -11.86 -22.87 -27.44
N THR A 527 -11.44 -23.27 -28.64
CA THR A 527 -12.34 -23.48 -29.79
C THR A 527 -13.44 -24.47 -29.45
N ARG A 528 -13.08 -25.67 -28.95
CA ARG A 528 -14.08 -26.68 -28.58
C ARG A 528 -15.01 -26.18 -27.48
N ALA A 529 -14.51 -25.48 -26.48
CA ALA A 529 -15.35 -24.96 -25.40
C ALA A 529 -16.37 -23.91 -25.87
N GLU A 530 -16.03 -23.08 -26.87
CA GLU A 530 -17.00 -22.18 -27.53
C GLU A 530 -18.05 -22.97 -28.33
N GLU A 531 -17.62 -23.95 -29.12
CA GLU A 531 -18.52 -24.79 -29.95
C GLU A 531 -19.57 -25.53 -29.13
N LEU A 532 -19.25 -25.92 -27.89
CA LEU A 532 -20.21 -26.55 -26.99
C LEU A 532 -21.36 -25.64 -26.57
N GLY A 533 -21.23 -24.31 -26.69
CA GLY A 533 -22.27 -23.35 -26.29
C GLY A 533 -22.59 -23.32 -24.80
N VAL A 534 -21.80 -24.02 -23.96
CA VAL A 534 -21.99 -24.06 -22.51
C VAL A 534 -21.70 -22.70 -21.88
N PHE A 535 -20.70 -21.98 -22.38
CA PHE A 535 -20.35 -20.65 -21.94
C PHE A 535 -21.45 -19.63 -22.28
N ALA A 536 -21.84 -18.78 -21.32
CA ALA A 536 -22.87 -17.77 -21.53
C ALA A 536 -22.36 -16.46 -22.16
N GLY A 537 -21.04 -16.21 -22.13
CA GLY A 537 -20.47 -15.00 -22.71
C GLY A 537 -20.34 -15.06 -24.23
N GLU A 538 -20.07 -13.91 -24.85
CA GLU A 538 -20.01 -13.78 -26.31
C GLU A 538 -18.84 -14.56 -26.92
N SER A 539 -17.69 -14.59 -26.25
CA SER A 539 -16.52 -15.34 -26.69
C SER A 539 -15.56 -15.61 -25.53
N LEU A 540 -14.83 -16.73 -25.61
CA LEU A 540 -13.72 -17.07 -24.72
C LEU A 540 -12.43 -16.33 -25.12
N TYR A 541 -12.31 -15.87 -26.37
CA TYR A 541 -11.12 -15.18 -26.90
C TYR A 541 -11.10 -13.69 -26.61
N TYR A 542 -12.27 -13.04 -26.61
CA TYR A 542 -12.34 -11.61 -26.30
C TYR A 542 -12.28 -11.37 -24.79
N GLU A 543 -11.73 -10.21 -24.42
CA GLU A 543 -11.71 -9.71 -23.06
C GLU A 543 -13.14 -9.35 -22.62
N VAL A 544 -13.86 -10.29 -21.99
CA VAL A 544 -15.25 -10.07 -21.59
C VAL A 544 -15.35 -9.65 -20.12
N GLY A 545 -16.11 -8.58 -19.85
CA GLY A 545 -16.40 -8.08 -18.51
C GLY A 545 -15.49 -6.93 -18.04
N PRO A 546 -15.81 -6.30 -16.90
CA PRO A 546 -15.19 -5.04 -16.44
C PRO A 546 -13.70 -5.12 -16.07
N LEU A 547 -13.10 -6.31 -16.17
CA LEU A 547 -11.68 -6.56 -15.86
C LEU A 547 -10.87 -7.00 -17.11
N GLY A 548 -11.52 -7.15 -18.26
CA GLY A 548 -10.87 -7.51 -19.51
C GLY A 548 -10.15 -8.86 -19.50
N TYR A 549 -10.64 -9.86 -18.77
CA TYR A 549 -10.02 -11.18 -18.79
C TYR A 549 -10.58 -12.03 -19.92
N THR A 550 -9.69 -12.71 -20.67
CA THR A 550 -10.09 -13.78 -21.58
C THR A 550 -10.61 -14.98 -20.77
N GLY A 551 -11.39 -15.86 -21.40
CA GLY A 551 -11.88 -17.09 -20.77
C GLY A 551 -10.75 -17.97 -20.22
N TRP A 552 -9.54 -17.84 -20.77
CA TRP A 552 -8.36 -18.59 -20.35
C TRP A 552 -7.89 -18.28 -18.91
N ALA A 553 -8.20 -17.11 -18.35
CA ALA A 553 -7.77 -16.76 -16.99
C ALA A 553 -8.28 -17.78 -15.94
N VAL A 554 -9.41 -18.44 -16.21
CA VAL A 554 -9.99 -19.48 -15.35
C VAL A 554 -9.21 -20.81 -15.40
N ALA A 555 -8.40 -21.06 -16.44
CA ALA A 555 -7.61 -22.28 -16.55
C ALA A 555 -6.60 -22.44 -15.40
N LYS A 556 -6.08 -21.32 -14.86
CA LYS A 556 -5.19 -21.35 -13.68
C LYS A 556 -5.90 -21.98 -12.47
N ASP A 557 -7.17 -21.66 -12.25
CA ASP A 557 -7.95 -22.23 -11.15
C ASP A 557 -8.15 -23.73 -11.33
N LEU A 558 -8.42 -24.19 -12.54
CA LEU A 558 -8.56 -25.63 -12.84
C LEU A 558 -7.27 -26.42 -12.61
N LEU A 559 -6.12 -25.78 -12.80
CA LEU A 559 -4.79 -26.39 -12.68
C LEU A 559 -4.20 -26.32 -11.26
N SER A 560 -4.71 -25.43 -10.39
CA SER A 560 -4.05 -25.14 -9.11
C SER A 560 -4.98 -25.08 -7.89
N LYS A 561 -6.30 -24.94 -8.06
CA LYS A 561 -7.22 -24.87 -6.92
C LYS A 561 -7.78 -26.25 -6.55
N GLY A 562 -7.96 -26.44 -5.25
CA GLY A 562 -8.44 -27.69 -4.65
C GLY A 562 -7.31 -28.58 -4.16
N ALA A 563 -7.63 -29.55 -3.31
CA ALA A 563 -6.67 -30.54 -2.85
C ALA A 563 -6.16 -31.43 -4.00
N VAL A 564 -7.01 -31.66 -5.02
CA VAL A 564 -6.63 -32.26 -6.30
C VAL A 564 -7.09 -31.33 -7.42
N PRO A 565 -6.17 -30.83 -8.27
CA PRO A 565 -6.52 -30.07 -9.47
C PRO A 565 -7.42 -30.87 -10.41
N LEU A 566 -8.43 -30.21 -10.98
CA LEU A 566 -9.37 -30.85 -11.92
C LEU A 566 -8.72 -31.14 -13.27
N CYS A 567 -7.77 -30.29 -13.67
CA CYS A 567 -6.97 -30.46 -14.88
C CYS A 567 -5.50 -30.64 -14.54
N LYS A 568 -4.76 -31.28 -15.45
CA LYS A 568 -3.29 -31.34 -15.41
C LYS A 568 -2.71 -30.89 -16.75
N ARG A 569 -1.50 -30.36 -16.70
CA ARG A 569 -0.69 -30.04 -17.87
C ARG A 569 0.17 -31.27 -18.18
N ILE A 570 0.00 -31.87 -19.36
CA ILE A 570 0.76 -33.05 -19.78
C ILE A 570 2.05 -32.64 -20.49
N SER A 571 2.00 -31.57 -21.26
CA SER A 571 3.17 -30.97 -21.92
C SER A 571 3.08 -29.45 -21.85
N SER A 572 4.11 -28.74 -22.33
CA SER A 572 4.10 -27.28 -22.39
C SER A 572 2.87 -26.71 -23.11
N SER A 573 2.25 -27.44 -24.04
CA SER A 573 1.10 -26.96 -24.81
C SER A 573 -0.20 -27.72 -24.56
N ARG A 574 -0.19 -28.87 -23.87
CA ARG A 574 -1.37 -29.75 -23.75
C ARG A 574 -1.92 -29.90 -22.33
N TYR A 575 -3.25 -29.93 -22.27
CA TYR A 575 -4.05 -30.00 -21.05
C TYR A 575 -4.99 -31.21 -21.11
N ALA A 576 -5.15 -31.90 -19.99
CA ALA A 576 -6.08 -33.03 -19.85
C ALA A 576 -6.75 -33.02 -18.48
N LEU A 577 -7.78 -33.85 -18.34
CA LEU A 577 -8.38 -34.12 -17.03
C LEU A 577 -7.39 -34.86 -16.14
N ASN A 578 -7.43 -34.57 -14.85
CA ASN A 578 -6.61 -35.28 -13.88
C ASN A 578 -7.27 -36.63 -13.53
N PRO A 579 -6.66 -37.78 -13.86
CA PRO A 579 -7.26 -39.10 -13.61
C PRO A 579 -7.06 -39.58 -12.17
N ILE A 580 -6.23 -38.90 -11.38
CA ILE A 580 -5.84 -39.37 -10.05
C ILE A 580 -6.94 -38.98 -9.05
N ALA A 581 -7.58 -39.98 -8.47
CA ALA A 581 -8.36 -39.79 -7.25
C ALA A 581 -7.40 -39.48 -6.10
N GLY A 582 -7.74 -38.49 -5.29
CA GLY A 582 -6.91 -38.08 -4.15
C GLY A 582 -7.50 -38.50 -2.82
N VAL A 583 -6.74 -38.22 -1.78
CA VAL A 583 -7.20 -38.29 -0.40
C VAL A 583 -6.86 -36.95 0.25
N ASP A 584 -7.85 -36.27 0.83
CA ASP A 584 -7.60 -35.00 1.51
C ASP A 584 -6.83 -35.20 2.83
N ALA A 585 -6.42 -34.10 3.46
CA ALA A 585 -5.71 -34.13 4.75
C ALA A 585 -6.50 -34.86 5.87
N ASN A 586 -7.81 -35.04 5.70
CA ASN A 586 -8.71 -35.72 6.63
C ASN A 586 -9.05 -37.15 6.19
N ARG A 587 -8.30 -37.72 5.26
CA ARG A 587 -8.53 -39.07 4.70
C ARG A 587 -9.84 -39.23 3.93
N LYS A 588 -10.45 -38.14 3.45
CA LYS A 588 -11.64 -38.21 2.58
C LYS A 588 -11.23 -38.44 1.14
N PHE A 589 -11.93 -39.35 0.47
CA PHE A 589 -11.75 -39.62 -0.95
C PHE A 589 -12.13 -38.39 -1.78
N ILE A 590 -11.23 -37.96 -2.67
CA ILE A 590 -11.42 -36.85 -3.60
C ILE A 590 -11.60 -37.46 -4.98
N SER A 591 -12.77 -37.21 -5.58
CA SER A 591 -13.10 -37.69 -6.91
C SER A 591 -12.13 -37.14 -7.97
N PRO A 592 -11.72 -37.95 -8.95
CA PRO A 592 -10.84 -37.53 -10.02
C PRO A 592 -11.49 -36.45 -10.88
N GLY A 593 -10.65 -35.65 -11.55
CA GLY A 593 -11.11 -34.59 -12.45
C GLY A 593 -11.97 -35.10 -13.60
N THR A 594 -11.79 -36.37 -13.99
CA THR A 594 -12.61 -37.07 -14.99
C THR A 594 -14.08 -37.14 -14.59
N ASP A 595 -14.37 -37.51 -13.34
CA ASP A 595 -15.75 -37.71 -12.88
C ASP A 595 -16.45 -36.38 -12.67
N ILE A 596 -15.72 -35.37 -12.19
CA ILE A 596 -16.23 -34.00 -12.05
C ILE A 596 -16.56 -33.40 -13.43
N ALA A 597 -15.68 -33.59 -14.42
CA ALA A 597 -15.93 -33.11 -15.77
C ALA A 597 -17.12 -33.84 -16.42
N ALA A 598 -17.23 -35.15 -16.25
CA ALA A 598 -18.37 -35.94 -16.71
C ALA A 598 -19.68 -35.48 -16.05
N ALA A 599 -19.68 -35.23 -14.74
CA ALA A 599 -20.84 -34.74 -14.01
C ALA A 599 -21.27 -33.32 -14.46
N LEU A 600 -20.31 -32.41 -14.65
CA LEU A 600 -20.59 -31.07 -15.19
C LEU A 600 -21.15 -31.16 -16.62
N HIS A 601 -20.58 -32.03 -17.44
CA HIS A 601 -21.04 -32.22 -18.81
C HIS A 601 -22.44 -32.84 -18.87
N TYR A 602 -22.74 -33.82 -18.01
CA TYR A 602 -24.09 -34.36 -17.84
C TYR A 602 -25.07 -33.26 -17.41
N LYS A 603 -24.71 -32.44 -16.40
CA LYS A 603 -25.51 -31.29 -15.97
C LYS A 603 -25.77 -30.31 -17.12
N ALA A 604 -24.77 -30.02 -17.94
CA ALA A 604 -24.91 -29.12 -19.09
C ALA A 604 -25.89 -29.66 -20.14
N HIS A 605 -25.94 -30.98 -20.37
CA HIS A 605 -26.97 -31.59 -21.21
C HIS A 605 -28.36 -31.51 -20.58
N LEU A 606 -28.46 -31.88 -19.30
CA LEU A 606 -29.70 -31.91 -18.54
C LEU A 606 -30.39 -30.53 -18.51
N ARG A 607 -29.59 -29.45 -18.39
CA ARG A 607 -30.06 -28.07 -18.43
C ARG A 607 -30.11 -27.44 -19.83
N LYS A 608 -29.85 -28.23 -20.88
CA LYS A 608 -29.86 -27.79 -22.30
C LYS A 608 -28.87 -26.64 -22.60
N TYR A 609 -27.75 -26.60 -21.89
CA TYR A 609 -26.64 -25.67 -22.15
C TYR A 609 -25.69 -26.19 -23.23
N CYS A 610 -25.46 -27.50 -23.23
CA CYS A 610 -24.53 -28.14 -24.16
C CYS A 610 -25.18 -28.37 -25.53
N LYS A 611 -24.49 -27.94 -26.59
CA LYS A 611 -24.86 -28.15 -28.01
C LYS A 611 -24.13 -29.34 -28.65
N CYS A 612 -23.34 -30.09 -27.89
CA CYS A 612 -22.60 -31.21 -28.45
C CYS A 612 -23.56 -32.31 -28.93
N LYS A 613 -23.16 -33.03 -29.98
CA LYS A 613 -23.93 -34.17 -30.52
C LYS A 613 -23.62 -35.48 -29.79
N SER A 614 -22.62 -35.50 -28.92
CA SER A 614 -22.24 -36.69 -28.17
C SER A 614 -23.30 -37.00 -27.11
N PRO A 615 -23.58 -38.27 -26.82
CA PRO A 615 -24.47 -38.62 -25.73
C PRO A 615 -23.88 -38.13 -24.40
N PRO A 616 -24.74 -37.74 -23.44
CA PRO A 616 -24.30 -37.34 -22.12
C PRO A 616 -23.51 -38.48 -21.46
N PRO A 617 -22.52 -38.19 -20.62
CA PRO A 617 -21.76 -39.23 -19.90
C PRO A 617 -22.70 -40.12 -19.10
N GLN A 618 -22.54 -41.44 -19.21
CA GLN A 618 -23.39 -42.44 -18.54
C GLN A 618 -22.70 -43.12 -17.35
N THR A 619 -21.58 -42.60 -16.85
CA THR A 619 -20.97 -43.19 -15.66
C THR A 619 -21.94 -43.08 -14.50
N LEU A 620 -22.12 -44.20 -13.76
CA LEU A 620 -23.04 -44.29 -12.62
C LEU A 620 -22.83 -43.15 -11.62
N GLU A 621 -21.58 -42.74 -11.42
CA GLU A 621 -21.20 -41.71 -10.46
C GLU A 621 -21.46 -40.27 -10.96
N ALA A 622 -21.29 -40.01 -12.26
CA ALA A 622 -21.57 -38.70 -12.85
C ALA A 622 -23.08 -38.42 -13.03
N THR A 623 -23.88 -39.48 -13.13
CA THR A 623 -25.32 -39.41 -13.39
C THR A 623 -26.17 -39.55 -12.12
N ARG A 624 -25.60 -40.10 -11.03
CA ARG A 624 -26.32 -40.24 -9.76
C ARG A 624 -26.79 -38.88 -9.26
N GLN A 625 -28.10 -38.73 -9.15
CA GLN A 625 -28.74 -37.55 -8.57
C GLN A 625 -28.74 -37.66 -7.03
N ILE A 626 -28.76 -36.52 -6.34
CA ILE A 626 -28.85 -36.52 -4.89
C ILE A 626 -30.23 -37.01 -4.44
N THR A 627 -30.27 -37.96 -3.51
CA THR A 627 -31.51 -38.57 -3.04
C THR A 627 -32.04 -37.89 -1.77
N LEU A 628 -33.28 -38.18 -1.42
CA LEU A 628 -33.87 -37.78 -0.14
C LEU A 628 -33.01 -38.29 1.03
N GLU A 629 -32.53 -39.53 0.97
CA GLU A 629 -31.68 -40.14 1.98
C GLU A 629 -30.35 -39.40 2.12
N ASP A 630 -29.75 -38.95 1.01
CA ASP A 630 -28.49 -38.19 1.01
C ASP A 630 -28.66 -36.77 1.60
N ILE A 631 -29.84 -36.17 1.48
CA ILE A 631 -30.16 -34.90 2.14
C ILE A 631 -30.34 -35.11 3.66
N LEU A 632 -31.04 -36.17 4.05
CA LEU A 632 -31.38 -36.40 5.46
C LEU A 632 -30.19 -36.93 6.29
N LYS A 633 -29.23 -37.63 5.68
CA LYS A 633 -28.02 -38.14 6.38
C LYS A 633 -27.17 -37.01 7.00
N ASP A 634 -27.17 -35.83 6.39
CA ASP A 634 -26.37 -34.69 6.87
C ASP A 634 -27.02 -33.98 8.07
N HIS A 635 -28.27 -34.30 8.38
CA HIS A 635 -29.02 -33.74 9.49
C HIS A 635 -29.46 -34.87 10.43
N PRO A 636 -28.55 -35.43 11.27
CA PRO A 636 -28.91 -36.50 12.17
C PRO A 636 -30.10 -36.08 13.04
N SER A 637 -31.15 -36.92 13.07
CA SER A 637 -32.30 -36.70 13.93
C SER A 637 -31.79 -36.63 15.37
N SER A 638 -31.90 -35.46 16.00
CA SER A 638 -31.49 -35.25 17.39
C SER A 638 -32.49 -35.88 18.37
N SER A 639 -32.93 -37.12 18.13
CA SER A 639 -33.91 -37.82 18.96
C SER A 639 -33.30 -38.55 20.16
N ASN A 640 -32.06 -38.23 20.56
CA ASN A 640 -31.51 -38.66 21.86
C ASN A 640 -31.92 -37.69 23.00
N ASP A 641 -33.23 -37.44 23.12
CA ASP A 641 -33.84 -36.90 24.35
C ASP A 641 -34.32 -38.03 25.28
N ASP A 642 -33.91 -39.28 25.04
CA ASP A 642 -34.08 -40.37 26.00
C ASP A 642 -32.73 -40.94 26.47
N LYS A 643 -32.50 -40.75 27.76
CA LYS A 643 -31.49 -41.34 28.67
C LYS A 643 -30.16 -40.59 28.85
N THR A 644 -30.07 -40.01 30.04
CA THR A 644 -28.87 -39.64 30.78
C THR A 644 -27.79 -40.73 30.73
N SER A 645 -26.74 -40.49 29.94
CA SER A 645 -25.39 -40.98 30.24
C SER A 645 -24.38 -39.95 29.76
N THR A 646 -23.78 -39.26 30.71
CA THR A 646 -22.74 -38.25 30.54
C THR A 646 -21.48 -38.92 29.99
N ILE A 647 -21.20 -38.77 28.69
CA ILE A 647 -19.87 -38.98 28.12
C ILE A 647 -19.39 -37.64 27.60
N PHE A 648 -18.47 -37.02 28.36
CA PHE A 648 -17.78 -35.80 27.96
C PHE A 648 -16.84 -36.09 26.77
N PHE A 649 -17.19 -35.64 25.58
CA PHE A 649 -16.19 -35.32 24.56
C PHE A 649 -15.90 -33.81 24.63
N LYS A 650 -14.81 -33.46 25.33
CA LYS A 650 -14.19 -32.13 25.21
C LYS A 650 -13.41 -32.09 23.90
N SER A 651 -13.98 -31.51 22.86
CA SER A 651 -13.21 -31.02 21.71
C SER A 651 -12.63 -29.64 22.08
N THR A 652 -11.40 -29.64 22.58
CA THR A 652 -10.59 -28.42 22.78
C THR A 652 -10.24 -27.80 21.42
N PRO A 653 -10.34 -26.47 21.24
CA PRO A 653 -9.82 -25.80 20.04
C PRO A 653 -8.29 -25.90 20.00
N PRO A 654 -7.66 -25.89 18.81
CA PRO A 654 -6.21 -26.00 18.70
C PRO A 654 -5.54 -24.77 19.32
N THR A 655 -4.91 -24.95 20.46
CA THR A 655 -3.98 -24.00 21.05
C THR A 655 -2.77 -23.87 20.14
N LYS A 656 -2.49 -22.63 19.68
CA LYS A 656 -1.21 -22.26 19.08
C LYS A 656 -0.09 -22.57 20.06
N THR A 657 0.69 -23.62 19.79
CA THR A 657 1.92 -23.93 20.51
C THR A 657 2.94 -22.83 20.24
N LYS A 658 3.14 -21.95 21.23
CA LYS A 658 4.34 -21.11 21.32
C LYS A 658 5.53 -22.05 21.54
N ARG A 659 6.38 -22.16 20.52
CA ARG A 659 7.69 -22.82 20.62
C ARG A 659 8.56 -22.01 21.59
N LYS A 660 8.70 -22.50 22.83
CA LYS A 660 9.73 -22.04 23.78
C LYS A 660 11.08 -22.48 23.21
N GLN A 661 11.88 -21.53 22.73
CA GLN A 661 13.32 -21.74 22.63
C GLN A 661 13.90 -21.60 24.03
N SER A 662 14.51 -22.68 24.51
CA SER A 662 15.34 -22.74 25.71
C SER A 662 16.55 -21.83 25.54
N LYS A 663 16.73 -20.91 26.49
CA LYS A 663 18.00 -20.23 26.75
C LYS A 663 19.02 -21.28 27.21
N GLY A 664 20.02 -21.55 26.38
CA GLY A 664 21.29 -22.14 26.80
C GLY A 664 22.32 -21.02 26.91
N LEU A 665 22.84 -20.85 28.13
CA LEU A 665 24.12 -20.19 28.43
C LEU A 665 25.23 -20.89 27.64
N PHE A 666 26.13 -20.14 27.00
CA PHE A 666 27.58 -20.39 27.05
C PHE A 666 28.31 -19.18 26.45
N ASP A 667 29.17 -18.58 27.27
CA ASP A 667 30.28 -17.72 26.87
C ASP A 667 31.32 -18.57 26.12
N SER A 668 31.88 -18.05 25.03
CA SER A 668 33.33 -17.97 24.82
C SER A 668 33.62 -17.41 23.44
N ASP A 669 34.45 -16.37 23.44
CA ASP A 669 35.32 -15.96 22.34
C ASP A 669 36.14 -17.16 21.83
N ASP A 670 36.38 -17.25 20.53
CA ASP A 670 37.71 -17.44 19.93
C ASP A 670 37.62 -17.67 18.40
N ASP A 671 38.69 -17.21 17.76
CA ASP A 671 38.97 -17.16 16.34
C ASP A 671 39.19 -18.53 15.67
N ASP A 672 39.29 -18.44 14.34
CA ASP A 672 40.07 -19.29 13.43
C ASP A 672 39.43 -20.48 12.67
N ASP A 673 39.70 -20.38 11.36
CA ASP A 673 40.08 -21.38 10.39
C ASP A 673 39.08 -22.22 9.56
N ILE A 674 39.19 -21.91 8.27
CA ILE A 674 38.91 -22.66 7.04
C ILE A 674 39.50 -24.07 7.12
N ILE A 675 38.66 -25.12 6.95
CA ILE A 675 39.01 -26.32 6.17
C ILE A 675 37.75 -26.84 5.46
N TYR A 676 37.86 -27.01 4.13
CA TYR A 676 36.94 -27.77 3.28
C TYR A 676 37.24 -29.26 3.43
N GLU A 677 36.25 -30.08 3.79
CA GLU A 677 36.31 -31.53 3.54
C GLU A 677 35.05 -32.05 2.84
N ASN A 678 35.27 -32.32 1.55
CA ASN A 678 34.86 -33.50 0.80
C ASN A 678 34.06 -34.58 1.56
N THR A 679 32.84 -34.83 1.11
CA THR A 679 32.31 -36.21 1.06
C THR A 679 31.53 -36.42 -0.24
N ALA A 680 32.12 -37.25 -1.10
CA ALA A 680 31.52 -37.80 -2.29
C ALA A 680 30.92 -39.18 -2.00
N SER A 681 30.04 -39.60 -2.91
CA SER A 681 29.65 -40.98 -3.25
C SER A 681 28.33 -41.49 -2.67
N LEU A 682 27.34 -41.70 -3.54
CA LEU A 682 26.95 -43.04 -4.02
C LEU A 682 25.74 -42.91 -4.98
N LEU A 683 25.97 -43.08 -6.28
CA LEU A 683 24.95 -43.48 -7.26
C LEU A 683 25.52 -44.62 -8.13
N PRO A 684 24.69 -45.62 -8.49
CA PRO A 684 25.15 -46.80 -9.20
C PRO A 684 25.22 -46.60 -10.73
N SER A 685 26.23 -47.27 -11.28
CA SER A 685 26.67 -47.42 -12.66
C SER A 685 25.72 -48.23 -13.54
N LEU A 686 25.62 -47.87 -14.82
CA LEU A 686 25.27 -48.74 -15.97
C LEU A 686 25.84 -48.11 -17.28
N PRO A 687 25.98 -48.90 -18.38
CA PRO A 687 27.26 -49.05 -19.08
C PRO A 687 27.45 -48.14 -20.31
N VAL A 688 28.73 -48.08 -20.69
CA VAL A 688 29.34 -47.43 -21.84
C VAL A 688 29.07 -48.23 -23.13
N ASP A 689 28.75 -47.53 -24.20
CA ASP A 689 29.06 -47.93 -25.58
C ASP A 689 29.92 -46.81 -26.21
N ASP A 690 30.97 -47.24 -26.90
CA ASP A 690 32.06 -46.46 -27.49
C ASP A 690 31.70 -45.79 -28.83
N ASP A 691 32.65 -44.94 -29.27
CA ASP A 691 32.86 -44.39 -30.62
C ASP A 691 32.22 -43.02 -30.96
N ASP A 692 33.00 -41.94 -30.79
CA ASP A 692 33.57 -41.18 -31.92
C ASP A 692 34.44 -40.01 -31.43
N VAL A 693 35.73 -40.08 -31.76
CA VAL A 693 36.77 -39.09 -31.47
C VAL A 693 36.82 -38.07 -32.61
N ILE A 694 36.51 -36.81 -32.32
CA ILE A 694 36.90 -35.67 -33.19
C ILE A 694 37.72 -34.68 -32.35
N ILE A 695 39.00 -34.58 -32.71
CA ILE A 695 39.99 -33.66 -32.16
C ILE A 695 39.81 -32.29 -32.82
N TYR A 696 39.68 -31.22 -32.02
CA TYR A 696 39.88 -29.84 -32.47
C TYR A 696 40.93 -29.16 -31.58
N GLU A 697 42.05 -28.76 -32.19
CA GLU A 697 43.10 -27.94 -31.60
C GLU A 697 42.68 -26.45 -31.53
N PRO A 698 43.14 -25.68 -30.52
CA PRO A 698 42.89 -24.25 -30.44
C PRO A 698 44.02 -23.42 -31.09
N THR A 699 43.66 -22.50 -31.99
CA THR A 699 44.60 -21.55 -32.60
C THR A 699 44.40 -20.12 -32.09
N LYS A 700 45.51 -19.58 -31.57
CA LYS A 700 46.11 -18.23 -31.69
C LYS A 700 45.32 -16.95 -31.33
N ALA A 701 46.04 -16.15 -30.54
CA ALA A 701 45.75 -14.80 -30.05
C ALA A 701 45.77 -13.70 -31.14
N PRO A 702 45.12 -12.54 -30.90
CA PRO A 702 45.20 -11.36 -31.76
C PRO A 702 46.34 -10.41 -31.38
N PRO A 703 46.83 -9.56 -32.32
CA PRO A 703 48.01 -8.71 -32.12
C PRO A 703 47.69 -7.32 -31.56
N SER A 704 48.72 -6.74 -30.95
CA SER A 704 48.84 -5.40 -30.38
C SER A 704 48.84 -4.25 -31.40
N PRO A 705 48.46 -3.02 -31.01
CA PRO A 705 48.35 -1.88 -31.92
C PRO A 705 49.68 -1.12 -32.09
N GLN A 706 49.90 -0.66 -33.32
CA GLN A 706 51.08 0.10 -33.77
C GLN A 706 51.04 1.56 -33.32
N SER A 707 52.22 2.02 -32.92
CA SER A 707 52.66 3.41 -32.77
C SER A 707 52.77 4.10 -34.13
N ILE A 708 52.27 5.33 -34.24
CA ILE A 708 52.71 6.31 -35.24
C ILE A 708 53.16 7.56 -34.50
N SER A 709 54.36 7.97 -34.84
CA SER A 709 55.20 9.02 -34.31
C SER A 709 55.19 10.26 -35.21
N ASN A 710 55.53 11.41 -34.62
CA ASN A 710 56.16 12.59 -35.23
C ASN A 710 55.28 13.43 -36.18
N ASP A 711 55.45 14.74 -36.33
CA ASP A 711 56.24 15.83 -35.72
C ASP A 711 55.62 17.10 -36.35
N SER A 712 55.68 18.24 -35.64
CA SER A 712 56.20 19.52 -36.16
C SER A 712 55.57 20.73 -35.47
N ASP A 713 56.48 21.57 -35.00
CA ASP A 713 56.34 22.89 -34.41
C ASP A 713 55.62 23.93 -35.30
N ASP A 714 55.04 24.96 -34.67
CA ASP A 714 55.44 26.37 -34.83
C ASP A 714 54.31 27.36 -34.48
N ASP A 715 54.69 28.31 -33.63
CA ASP A 715 54.38 29.75 -33.59
C ASP A 715 52.96 30.33 -33.33
N ILE A 716 52.85 30.90 -32.12
CA ILE A 716 52.66 32.34 -31.81
C ILE A 716 51.96 33.21 -32.90
N LEU A 717 50.77 33.76 -32.60
CA LEU A 717 50.53 35.20 -32.42
C LEU A 717 49.04 35.57 -32.20
N ASP A 718 48.93 36.69 -31.51
CA ASP A 718 47.79 37.45 -31.02
C ASP A 718 47.05 38.22 -32.15
N LEU A 719 45.95 38.89 -31.78
CA LEU A 719 45.24 39.99 -32.46
C LEU A 719 43.92 39.70 -33.21
N THR A 720 42.84 40.11 -32.54
CA THR A 720 41.83 41.10 -32.98
C THR A 720 41.46 41.18 -34.46
N SER A 721 40.17 41.09 -34.78
CA SER A 721 39.33 42.21 -35.25
C SER A 721 38.08 41.72 -35.99
N ASP A 722 37.02 42.52 -35.85
CA ASP A 722 35.74 42.42 -36.53
C ASP A 722 35.85 42.41 -38.06
N VAL A 723 34.84 41.85 -38.74
CA VAL A 723 34.04 42.47 -39.84
C VAL A 723 33.21 41.40 -40.59
N ASP A 724 31.89 41.60 -40.54
CA ASP A 724 30.77 41.33 -41.47
C ASP A 724 30.74 40.16 -42.50
N SER A 725 29.70 39.30 -42.30
CA SER A 725 28.69 38.78 -43.27
C SER A 725 29.08 37.90 -44.48
N PRO A 726 28.14 37.17 -45.14
CA PRO A 726 26.90 36.49 -44.71
C PRO A 726 26.77 35.04 -45.29
N ASN A 727 25.59 34.44 -45.11
CA ASN A 727 24.93 33.34 -45.87
C ASN A 727 24.73 31.93 -45.23
N SER A 728 23.51 31.76 -44.71
CA SER A 728 22.47 30.88 -45.26
C SER A 728 22.20 29.49 -44.65
N LYS A 729 20.88 29.21 -44.57
CA LYS A 729 20.15 27.94 -44.39
C LYS A 729 19.90 27.50 -42.94
N ALA A 730 18.82 27.96 -42.32
CA ALA A 730 17.43 27.46 -42.43
C ALA A 730 17.13 26.21 -41.59
N ARG A 731 16.29 26.37 -40.55
CA ARG A 731 15.15 25.47 -40.26
C ARG A 731 14.08 26.20 -39.45
N ARG A 732 12.86 26.19 -40.01
CA ARG A 732 11.67 26.95 -39.65
C ARG A 732 10.97 26.39 -38.40
N ARG A 733 10.46 27.29 -37.53
CA ARG A 733 9.36 27.03 -36.58
C ARG A 733 8.03 27.50 -37.18
N PRO A 734 6.89 26.83 -36.92
CA PRO A 734 5.57 27.34 -37.32
C PRO A 734 5.02 28.38 -36.32
N PRO A 735 4.15 29.30 -36.77
CA PRO A 735 3.74 30.48 -36.00
C PRO A 735 2.48 30.24 -35.14
N ARG A 736 2.38 31.04 -34.06
CA ARG A 736 1.17 31.29 -33.28
C ARG A 736 0.20 32.14 -34.09
N THR A 737 -1.06 31.72 -34.18
CA THR A 737 -2.18 32.57 -34.60
C THR A 737 -3.02 32.96 -33.40
N SER A 738 -3.09 34.27 -33.17
CA SER A 738 -4.11 34.96 -32.39
C SER A 738 -5.28 35.29 -33.32
N ASN A 739 -6.52 35.11 -32.88
CA ASN A 739 -7.65 35.87 -33.41
C ASN A 739 -8.61 36.24 -32.27
N ARG A 740 -8.76 37.55 -32.07
CA ARG A 740 -9.91 38.22 -31.48
C ARG A 740 -10.92 38.46 -32.60
N SER A 741 -12.21 38.35 -32.30
CA SER A 741 -13.24 39.14 -32.98
C SER A 741 -14.32 39.52 -31.97
N CYS A 742 -14.57 40.83 -31.89
CA CYS A 742 -15.66 41.49 -31.18
C CYS A 742 -17.00 41.26 -31.90
N ILE A 743 -18.13 41.45 -31.19
CA ILE A 743 -19.14 42.49 -31.48
C ILE A 743 -20.34 42.35 -30.49
N ASP A 744 -20.64 43.50 -29.87
CA ASP A 744 -21.89 44.08 -29.36
C ASP A 744 -22.89 43.30 -28.47
N LEU A 745 -23.26 43.93 -27.34
CA LEU A 745 -24.48 44.76 -27.25
C LEU A 745 -24.56 45.56 -25.92
N THR A 746 -24.56 46.89 -26.09
CA THR A 746 -25.37 47.95 -25.44
C THR A 746 -25.47 48.07 -23.91
N LEU A 747 -24.91 49.18 -23.41
CA LEU A 747 -25.45 49.99 -22.32
C LEU A 747 -26.05 51.25 -22.95
N ASP A 748 -27.25 51.64 -22.54
CA ASP A 748 -27.69 53.03 -22.54
C ASP A 748 -28.36 53.33 -21.19
N ASP A 749 -27.84 54.38 -20.57
CA ASP A 749 -28.42 55.08 -19.43
C ASP A 749 -29.51 56.04 -19.89
N SER A 750 -30.38 56.39 -18.93
CA SER A 750 -31.02 57.70 -18.73
C SER A 750 -32.55 57.78 -18.90
N SER A 751 -33.06 58.67 -18.05
CA SER A 751 -34.36 59.36 -18.02
C SER A 751 -35.50 58.75 -17.18
N ASP A 752 -35.67 59.41 -16.03
CA ASP A 752 -36.90 60.06 -15.58
C ASP A 752 -37.95 59.30 -14.74
N SER A 753 -38.19 59.96 -13.60
CA SER A 753 -39.47 60.22 -12.91
C SER A 753 -40.10 59.15 -12.02
N ASP A 754 -40.36 59.64 -10.80
CA ASP A 754 -41.27 59.22 -9.71
C ASP A 754 -40.98 57.97 -8.85
#